data_AF-A0A812M009-F1
#
_entry.id   AF-A0A812M009-F1
#
_cell.length_a   1.000
_cell.length_b   1.000
_cell.length_c   1.000
_cell.angle_alpha   90.00
_cell.angle_beta   90.00
_cell.angle_gamma   90.00
#
_symmetry.space_group_name_H-M   'P 1'
#
loop_
_entity.id
_entity.type
_entity.pdbx_description
1 polymer ?
#
loop_
_entity_poly.entity_id
_entity_poly.type
_entity_poly.pdbx_seq_one_letter_code
_entity_poly.pdbx_strand_id
1 'polypeptide(L)'
;MSSAMKRPAEDEKEPPAKAPRTLPPIGKVADEEKHVFISVEDSAEKIEKLFEGDHDVVFIRGGVAIGKTTLAEHLGRSEKYVNVPFTEHGLDDAWRVSTVEAVEHATGKVDGDGSAFRNALKQAKDNNLTLIYDEAHTLFLSPDLCSALFKASVHYRPRVLLFSASGDASNTSGLAMTTPSEITQKFMWTPPLPCSPDLKGQLEESGVKLDEESIDFFASFCGGHRGIFMAAMHWVKSKQTSGERWNVNKTVGVVRNSYSHGQWDCSDTEILGALKESRAVKVNGRYSSVEHTPKEFVELLCAGARPIGQDIRRELTINGFVLPKYDSAEELQKLNWTNDDLHYKVANPLLAAYYRFQLQKTCGLQLQIWPSSPENCADLLMRALPYLFFSKVVSFEGDVSQLAKSGLPHEQQYNQAILSVLTEIGYKPFAPQSSQQGAGKPDLMVSIGEETFALDGMKQNIQEHLRRFNSMTNYKNAKHKGLYIIGNDNARMLETCRNTEAGDVQIIGLVPNIAHTAYTVHVKTKGMRSINTFRVDCDLVARRLVLKDDGEPELYSVQSLKSVNLFTKAQSSPSAGSAGATSISSVWVRELIRKDRTVTDKLRPEEEFEPTGNAFKVKGALADVDDLKKAIKAEEELSIAASKISVYSLKDKAWVKEEKMSASLRGTTEADCYGFVVPPADDV
;
A
#
# COMPACT_ATOMS: atom_id res chain seq x y z
N MET A 1 4.19 -38.99 75.19
CA MET A 1 5.47 -38.59 74.57
C MET A 1 5.67 -39.42 73.31
N SER A 2 5.34 -38.86 72.14
CA SER A 2 5.87 -39.30 70.85
C SER A 2 5.72 -38.13 69.88
N SER A 3 6.86 -37.67 69.38
CA SER A 3 7.04 -36.51 68.51
C SER A 3 6.74 -36.91 67.06
N ALA A 4 5.75 -36.30 66.44
CA ALA A 4 5.51 -36.41 65.00
C ALA A 4 6.10 -35.17 64.32
N MET A 5 7.17 -35.39 63.54
CA MET A 5 7.82 -34.40 62.68
C MET A 5 6.82 -33.80 61.68
N LYS A 6 6.60 -32.49 61.74
CA LYS A 6 6.05 -31.71 60.61
C LYS A 6 7.18 -31.43 59.62
N ARG A 7 7.00 -31.83 58.36
CA ARG A 7 7.83 -31.36 57.24
C ARG A 7 7.62 -29.85 57.05
N PRO A 8 8.65 -29.06 56.71
CA PRO A 8 8.47 -27.66 56.35
C PRO A 8 7.67 -27.58 55.05
N ALA A 9 6.74 -26.62 54.98
CA ALA A 9 6.11 -26.24 53.74
C ALA A 9 7.20 -25.75 52.78
N GLU A 10 7.26 -26.35 51.59
CA GLU A 10 8.05 -25.79 50.49
C GLU A 10 7.44 -24.44 50.14
N ASP A 11 8.26 -23.40 50.23
CA ASP A 11 7.94 -22.07 49.75
C ASP A 11 7.54 -22.17 48.27
N GLU A 12 6.25 -21.99 47.98
CA GLU A 12 5.77 -21.61 46.66
C GLU A 12 6.43 -20.29 46.29
N LYS A 13 7.58 -20.37 45.62
CA LYS A 13 8.18 -19.22 44.94
C LYS A 13 7.14 -18.71 43.96
N GLU A 14 6.62 -17.51 44.22
CA GLU A 14 5.87 -16.74 43.23
C GLU A 14 6.62 -16.82 41.89
N PRO A 15 5.93 -17.15 40.78
CA PRO A 15 6.56 -17.17 39.48
C PRO A 15 7.17 -15.79 39.22
N PRO A 16 8.39 -15.72 38.64
CA PRO A 16 9.05 -14.45 38.38
C PRO A 16 8.12 -13.55 37.58
N ALA A 17 7.98 -12.29 38.01
CA ALA A 17 7.16 -11.29 37.34
C ALA A 17 7.51 -11.27 35.84
N LYS A 18 6.54 -11.58 34.98
CA LYS A 18 6.73 -11.55 33.53
C LYS A 18 7.32 -10.18 33.14
N ALA A 19 8.39 -10.20 32.36
CA ALA A 19 8.98 -8.97 31.85
C ALA A 19 7.89 -8.17 31.09
N PRO A 20 7.82 -6.84 31.24
CA PRO A 20 6.82 -6.04 30.58
C PRO A 20 6.98 -6.16 29.05
N ARG A 21 5.86 -6.26 28.35
CA ARG A 21 5.85 -6.33 26.87
C ARG A 21 6.46 -5.08 26.26
N THR A 22 6.97 -5.21 25.05
CA THR A 22 7.45 -4.07 24.25
C THR A 22 6.65 -3.93 22.96
N LEU A 23 6.72 -2.78 22.27
CA LEU A 23 6.14 -2.70 20.93
C LEU A 23 7.04 -3.48 19.95
N PRO A 24 6.48 -4.28 19.02
CA PRO A 24 7.29 -4.99 18.05
C PRO A 24 8.06 -3.99 17.16
N PRO A 25 9.33 -4.26 16.80
CA PRO A 25 10.05 -3.42 15.85
C PRO A 25 9.30 -3.28 14.52
N ILE A 26 9.30 -2.08 13.94
CA ILE A 26 8.58 -1.82 12.68
C ILE A 26 9.11 -2.75 11.58
N GLY A 27 8.19 -3.44 10.89
CA GLY A 27 8.52 -4.37 9.82
C GLY A 27 9.02 -5.75 10.27
N LYS A 28 9.02 -6.04 11.57
CA LYS A 28 9.34 -7.37 12.12
C LYS A 28 8.07 -8.09 12.60
N VAL A 29 8.15 -9.41 12.65
CA VAL A 29 7.07 -10.25 13.19
C VAL A 29 6.96 -10.03 14.71
N ALA A 30 5.74 -9.96 15.23
CA ALA A 30 5.50 -9.81 16.66
C ALA A 30 5.67 -11.16 17.37
N ASP A 31 6.50 -11.21 18.41
CA ASP A 31 6.62 -12.34 19.31
C ASP A 31 5.48 -12.25 20.34
N GLU A 32 4.60 -13.26 20.35
CA GLU A 32 3.40 -13.29 21.19
C GLU A 32 3.68 -13.21 22.70
N GLU A 33 4.88 -13.54 23.16
CA GLU A 33 5.23 -13.47 24.59
C GLU A 33 5.92 -12.14 24.96
N LYS A 34 6.67 -11.56 24.02
CA LYS A 34 7.54 -10.39 24.29
C LYS A 34 6.96 -9.07 23.80
N HIS A 35 6.12 -9.11 22.78
CA HIS A 35 5.64 -7.91 22.09
C HIS A 35 4.15 -7.67 22.35
N VAL A 36 3.67 -6.46 22.11
CA VAL A 36 2.24 -6.23 21.90
C VAL A 36 1.80 -7.03 20.68
N PHE A 37 0.88 -7.95 20.89
CA PHE A 37 0.43 -8.93 19.93
C PHE A 37 -1.07 -8.78 19.70
N ILE A 38 -1.44 -8.39 18.48
CA ILE A 38 -2.85 -8.35 18.07
C ILE A 38 -3.27 -9.78 17.79
N SER A 39 -4.21 -10.29 18.59
CA SER A 39 -4.68 -11.67 18.48
C SER A 39 -5.06 -12.07 17.04
N VAL A 40 -4.74 -13.32 16.73
CA VAL A 40 -5.05 -14.01 15.47
C VAL A 40 -5.88 -15.27 15.71
N GLU A 41 -6.35 -15.51 16.94
CA GLU A 41 -7.07 -16.73 17.32
C GLU A 41 -8.33 -16.92 16.48
N ASP A 42 -9.17 -15.89 16.38
CA ASP A 42 -10.39 -15.91 15.56
C ASP A 42 -10.08 -16.18 14.08
N SER A 43 -8.96 -15.65 13.58
CA SER A 43 -8.50 -15.90 12.21
C SER A 43 -8.06 -17.36 12.03
N ALA A 44 -7.35 -17.92 13.01
CA ALA A 44 -6.92 -19.32 13.02
C ALA A 44 -8.13 -20.26 13.04
N GLU A 45 -9.13 -20.01 13.88
CA GLU A 45 -10.37 -20.78 13.93
C GLU A 45 -11.15 -20.72 12.60
N LYS A 46 -11.16 -19.57 11.92
CA LYS A 46 -11.81 -19.45 10.61
C LYS A 46 -11.06 -20.21 9.52
N ILE A 47 -9.73 -20.22 9.57
CA ILE A 47 -8.90 -20.99 8.63
C ILE A 47 -9.15 -22.48 8.79
N GLU A 48 -9.32 -22.96 10.02
CA GLU A 48 -9.68 -24.35 10.29
C GLU A 48 -10.95 -24.77 9.55
N LYS A 49 -11.96 -23.92 9.57
CA LYS A 49 -13.23 -24.15 8.86
C LYS A 49 -13.07 -24.20 7.35
N LEU A 50 -12.02 -23.60 6.78
CA LEU A 50 -11.77 -23.66 5.33
C LEU A 50 -11.30 -25.05 4.86
N PHE A 51 -10.78 -25.87 5.78
CA PHE A 51 -10.40 -27.26 5.53
C PHE A 51 -11.51 -28.26 5.87
N GLU A 52 -12.71 -27.80 6.24
CA GLU A 52 -13.88 -28.67 6.35
C GLU A 52 -14.33 -29.14 4.95
N GLY A 53 -14.64 -30.43 4.82
CA GLY A 53 -14.95 -31.09 3.54
C GLY A 53 -13.72 -31.69 2.84
N ASP A 54 -13.81 -31.92 1.53
CA ASP A 54 -12.75 -32.53 0.71
C ASP A 54 -11.74 -31.49 0.17
N HIS A 55 -11.43 -30.47 0.98
CA HIS A 55 -10.54 -29.37 0.61
C HIS A 55 -9.15 -29.58 1.20
N ASP A 56 -8.17 -29.89 0.34
CA ASP A 56 -6.79 -30.15 0.77
C ASP A 56 -5.88 -28.94 0.60
N VAL A 57 -6.29 -27.90 -0.13
CA VAL A 57 -5.43 -26.75 -0.41
C VAL A 57 -6.20 -25.46 -0.25
N VAL A 58 -5.72 -24.57 0.60
CA VAL A 58 -6.27 -23.22 0.83
C VAL A 58 -5.17 -22.20 0.55
N PHE A 59 -5.47 -21.20 -0.27
CA PHE A 59 -4.55 -20.11 -0.58
C PHE A 59 -5.11 -18.77 -0.12
N ILE A 60 -4.42 -18.16 0.82
CA ILE A 60 -4.75 -16.87 1.41
C ILE A 60 -3.79 -15.79 0.92
N ARG A 61 -4.36 -14.74 0.32
CA ARG A 61 -3.65 -13.53 -0.06
C ARG A 61 -3.99 -12.37 0.85
N GLY A 62 -3.07 -11.43 1.00
CA GLY A 62 -3.38 -10.18 1.67
C GLY A 62 -2.26 -9.15 1.59
N GLY A 63 -2.58 -7.91 2.00
CA GLY A 63 -1.66 -6.78 2.03
C GLY A 63 -0.34 -7.06 2.73
N VAL A 64 0.68 -6.28 2.41
CA VAL A 64 1.97 -6.33 3.11
C VAL A 64 1.78 -5.82 4.54
N ALA A 65 2.46 -6.44 5.51
CA ALA A 65 2.41 -6.04 6.93
C ALA A 65 1.01 -6.11 7.60
N ILE A 66 0.07 -6.90 7.06
CA ILE A 66 -1.20 -7.19 7.72
C ILE A 66 -1.11 -8.30 8.78
N GLY A 67 0.01 -9.02 8.87
CA GLY A 67 0.23 -10.09 9.86
C GLY A 67 0.17 -11.53 9.32
N LYS A 68 0.39 -11.77 8.00
CA LYS A 68 0.39 -13.14 7.42
C LYS A 68 1.41 -14.06 8.07
N THR A 69 2.66 -13.61 8.15
CA THR A 69 3.74 -14.35 8.80
C THR A 69 3.47 -14.53 10.31
N THR A 70 2.89 -13.53 10.98
CA THR A 70 2.47 -13.63 12.38
C THR A 70 1.42 -14.74 12.59
N LEU A 71 0.43 -14.82 11.70
CA LEU A 71 -0.58 -15.87 11.72
C LEU A 71 0.03 -17.25 11.41
N ALA A 72 0.92 -17.34 10.42
CA ALA A 72 1.63 -18.58 10.10
C ALA A 72 2.45 -19.10 11.30
N GLU A 73 3.22 -18.22 11.95
CA GLU A 73 4.00 -18.55 13.15
C GLU A 73 3.11 -18.97 14.32
N HIS A 74 1.97 -18.29 14.53
CA HIS A 74 1.01 -18.66 15.56
C HIS A 74 0.38 -20.03 15.30
N LEU A 75 -0.09 -20.30 14.08
CA LEU A 75 -0.64 -21.60 13.70
C LEU A 75 0.38 -22.73 13.92
N GLY A 76 1.64 -22.51 13.54
CA GLY A 76 2.72 -23.51 13.71
C GLY A 76 3.13 -23.83 15.15
N ARG A 77 2.50 -23.21 16.16
CA ARG A 77 2.62 -23.62 17.57
C ARG A 77 1.76 -24.82 17.90
N SER A 78 0.72 -25.07 17.10
CA SER A 78 -0.12 -26.26 17.20
C SER A 78 0.58 -27.45 16.53
N GLU A 79 0.47 -28.63 17.14
CA GLU A 79 1.02 -29.89 16.59
C GLU A 79 0.45 -30.25 15.20
N LYS A 80 -0.68 -29.65 14.83
CA LYS A 80 -1.35 -29.87 13.54
C LYS A 80 -0.70 -29.14 12.37
N TYR A 81 -0.04 -28.01 12.62
CA TYR A 81 0.49 -27.15 11.57
C TYR A 81 2.00 -27.19 11.53
N VAL A 82 2.56 -27.32 10.34
CA VAL A 82 4.00 -27.36 10.12
C VAL A 82 4.39 -26.21 9.20
N ASN A 83 5.08 -25.22 9.76
CA ASN A 83 5.67 -24.14 8.97
C ASN A 83 6.86 -24.67 8.17
N VAL A 84 6.78 -24.52 6.85
CA VAL A 84 7.90 -24.82 5.96
C VAL A 84 8.76 -23.55 5.83
N PRO A 85 10.03 -23.56 6.28
CA PRO A 85 10.88 -22.38 6.23
C PRO A 85 11.07 -21.86 4.80
N PHE A 86 10.90 -20.55 4.61
CA PHE A 86 11.23 -19.90 3.36
C PHE A 86 12.75 -19.64 3.27
N THR A 87 13.36 -19.98 2.15
CA THR A 87 14.76 -19.63 1.84
C THR A 87 14.79 -18.60 0.70
N GLU A 88 15.71 -17.63 0.77
CA GLU A 88 15.68 -16.35 0.03
C GLU A 88 15.63 -16.43 -1.51
N HIS A 89 15.62 -17.62 -2.11
CA HIS A 89 15.55 -17.81 -3.56
C HIS A 89 14.35 -18.63 -4.05
N GLY A 90 13.53 -19.21 -3.16
CA GLY A 90 12.32 -19.97 -3.53
C GLY A 90 12.57 -21.04 -4.60
N LEU A 91 13.78 -21.61 -4.64
CA LEU A 91 14.20 -22.62 -5.60
C LEU A 91 13.50 -23.95 -5.28
N ASP A 92 13.25 -24.76 -6.30
CA ASP A 92 12.57 -26.06 -6.15
C ASP A 92 13.25 -26.94 -5.11
N ASP A 93 14.56 -27.16 -5.26
CA ASP A 93 15.33 -28.00 -4.34
C ASP A 93 15.27 -27.50 -2.89
N ALA A 94 15.31 -26.18 -2.71
CA ALA A 94 15.25 -25.58 -1.38
C ALA A 94 13.88 -25.81 -0.74
N TRP A 95 12.79 -25.63 -1.49
CA TRP A 95 11.45 -25.94 -1.00
C TRP A 95 11.26 -27.41 -0.65
N ARG A 96 11.83 -28.32 -1.46
CA ARG A 96 11.78 -29.76 -1.19
C ARG A 96 12.53 -30.12 0.09
N VAL A 97 13.76 -29.64 0.23
CA VAL A 97 14.60 -29.86 1.42
C VAL A 97 13.90 -29.30 2.66
N SER A 98 13.46 -28.04 2.63
CA SER A 98 12.78 -27.43 3.78
C SER A 98 11.47 -28.12 4.13
N THR A 99 10.73 -28.67 3.14
CA THR A 99 9.53 -29.49 3.42
C THR A 99 9.91 -30.79 4.12
N VAL A 100 10.94 -31.49 3.66
CA VAL A 100 11.42 -32.73 4.29
C VAL A 100 11.86 -32.47 5.72
N GLU A 101 12.71 -31.47 5.94
CA GLU A 101 13.22 -31.10 7.26
C GLU A 101 12.10 -30.71 8.22
N ALA A 102 11.12 -29.91 7.76
CA ALA A 102 10.01 -29.47 8.60
C ALA A 102 9.09 -30.64 9.02
N VAL A 103 8.80 -31.56 8.09
CA VAL A 103 7.99 -32.76 8.39
C VAL A 103 8.76 -33.74 9.26
N GLU A 104 10.06 -33.94 9.01
CA GLU A 104 10.91 -34.79 9.84
C GLU A 104 10.99 -34.26 11.26
N HIS A 105 11.16 -32.95 11.44
CA HIS A 105 11.13 -32.33 12.76
C HIS A 105 9.78 -32.53 13.48
N ALA A 106 8.66 -32.42 12.76
CA ALA A 106 7.33 -32.58 13.34
C ALA A 106 6.97 -34.05 13.66
N THR A 107 7.50 -35.01 12.90
CA THR A 107 7.10 -36.44 13.00
C THR A 107 8.19 -37.38 13.52
N GLY A 108 9.41 -36.87 13.68
CA GLY A 108 10.58 -37.58 14.17
C GLY A 108 11.30 -38.46 13.14
N LYS A 109 10.73 -38.68 11.95
CA LYS A 109 11.37 -39.47 10.89
C LYS A 109 10.76 -39.22 9.50
N VAL A 110 11.60 -39.07 8.48
CA VAL A 110 11.23 -39.25 7.06
C VAL A 110 12.14 -40.32 6.45
N ASP A 111 11.57 -41.25 5.68
CA ASP A 111 12.37 -42.27 5.00
C ASP A 111 13.22 -41.63 3.89
N GLY A 112 14.54 -41.60 4.10
CA GLY A 112 15.54 -40.94 3.24
C GLY A 112 15.93 -41.69 1.97
N ASP A 113 15.03 -42.49 1.39
CA ASP A 113 15.26 -43.03 0.05
C ASP A 113 15.24 -41.89 -1.00
N GLY A 114 15.59 -42.16 -2.26
CA GLY A 114 15.58 -41.17 -3.35
C GLY A 114 14.21 -40.52 -3.63
N SER A 115 13.18 -40.81 -2.83
CA SER A 115 11.84 -40.21 -2.84
C SER A 115 11.52 -39.44 -1.54
N ALA A 116 12.52 -39.01 -0.76
CA ALA A 116 12.36 -38.33 0.53
C ALA A 116 11.25 -37.26 0.57
N PHE A 117 11.14 -36.41 -0.45
CA PHE A 117 10.06 -35.41 -0.54
C PHE A 117 8.66 -36.03 -0.62
N ARG A 118 8.47 -37.07 -1.45
CA ARG A 118 7.18 -37.78 -1.55
C ARG A 118 6.86 -38.51 -0.24
N ASN A 119 7.87 -39.07 0.42
CA ASN A 119 7.72 -39.72 1.71
C ASN A 119 7.30 -38.70 2.79
N ALA A 120 7.89 -37.50 2.79
CA ALA A 120 7.49 -36.40 3.67
C ALA A 120 6.02 -35.99 3.43
N LEU A 121 5.59 -35.82 2.17
CA LEU A 121 4.17 -35.49 1.88
C LEU A 121 3.21 -36.57 2.36
N LYS A 122 3.56 -37.85 2.16
CA LYS A 122 2.79 -38.98 2.67
C LYS A 122 2.73 -38.96 4.19
N GLN A 123 3.87 -38.78 4.85
CA GLN A 123 3.97 -38.73 6.31
C GLN A 123 3.14 -37.58 6.88
N ALA A 124 3.20 -36.39 6.27
CA ALA A 124 2.38 -35.25 6.66
C ALA A 124 0.89 -35.58 6.55
N LYS A 125 0.47 -36.24 5.47
CA LYS A 125 -0.91 -36.67 5.29
C LYS A 125 -1.33 -37.73 6.32
N ASP A 126 -0.53 -38.77 6.52
CA ASP A 126 -0.84 -39.89 7.44
C ASP A 126 -0.95 -39.41 8.89
N ASN A 127 -0.26 -38.32 9.25
CA ASN A 127 -0.35 -37.64 10.55
C ASN A 127 -1.37 -36.48 10.57
N ASN A 128 -2.17 -36.29 9.51
CA ASN A 128 -3.16 -35.21 9.38
C ASN A 128 -2.58 -33.79 9.60
N LEU A 129 -1.34 -33.58 9.16
CA LEU A 129 -0.65 -32.29 9.25
C LEU A 129 -1.09 -31.35 8.14
N THR A 130 -1.09 -30.05 8.44
CA THR A 130 -1.27 -28.98 7.47
C THR A 130 0.06 -28.27 7.25
N LEU A 131 0.60 -28.36 6.04
CA LEU A 131 1.84 -27.71 5.66
C LEU A 131 1.58 -26.24 5.33
N ILE A 132 2.25 -25.33 6.02
CA ILE A 132 2.15 -23.89 5.81
C ILE A 132 3.33 -23.42 4.97
N TYR A 133 3.06 -22.78 3.84
CA TYR A 133 4.05 -22.13 3.00
C TYR A 133 3.80 -20.61 2.99
N ASP A 134 4.70 -19.83 3.57
CA ASP A 134 4.71 -18.37 3.44
C ASP A 134 5.50 -17.93 2.20
N GLU A 135 5.15 -16.79 1.63
CA GLU A 135 5.60 -16.35 0.30
C GLU A 135 5.45 -17.41 -0.80
N ALA A 136 4.31 -18.12 -0.74
CA ALA A 136 3.98 -19.28 -1.58
C ALA A 136 4.01 -19.02 -3.08
N HIS A 137 3.87 -17.76 -3.52
CA HIS A 137 3.98 -17.42 -4.94
C HIS A 137 5.33 -17.86 -5.56
N THR A 138 6.38 -18.02 -4.77
CA THR A 138 7.67 -18.51 -5.26
C THR A 138 7.65 -20.00 -5.64
N LEU A 139 6.75 -20.80 -5.05
CA LEU A 139 6.57 -22.23 -5.38
C LEU A 139 6.13 -22.43 -6.83
N PHE A 140 5.36 -21.48 -7.38
CA PHE A 140 4.75 -21.61 -8.71
C PHE A 140 5.77 -21.52 -9.85
N LEU A 141 7.04 -21.24 -9.53
CA LEU A 141 8.15 -21.32 -10.47
C LEU A 141 8.55 -22.76 -10.81
N SER A 142 8.17 -23.75 -9.98
CA SER A 142 8.41 -25.17 -10.25
C SER A 142 7.09 -25.90 -10.55
N PRO A 143 6.82 -26.21 -11.84
CA PRO A 143 5.69 -27.06 -12.22
C PRO A 143 5.74 -28.44 -11.56
N ASP A 144 6.92 -29.02 -11.40
CA ASP A 144 7.09 -30.35 -10.81
C ASP A 144 6.78 -30.35 -9.31
N LEU A 145 7.16 -29.29 -8.59
CA LEU A 145 6.79 -29.09 -7.20
C LEU A 145 5.29 -28.89 -7.05
N CYS A 146 4.70 -28.02 -7.89
CA CYS A 146 3.25 -27.78 -7.90
C CYS A 146 2.46 -29.06 -8.22
N SER A 147 2.93 -29.86 -9.16
CA SER A 147 2.33 -31.15 -9.49
C SER A 147 2.38 -32.10 -8.30
N ALA A 148 3.52 -32.18 -7.63
CA ALA A 148 3.69 -33.03 -6.45
C ALA A 148 2.84 -32.57 -5.25
N LEU A 149 2.65 -31.27 -5.05
CA LEU A 149 1.85 -30.72 -3.95
C LEU A 149 0.34 -30.74 -4.22
N PHE A 150 -0.07 -30.39 -5.44
CA PHE A 150 -1.48 -30.08 -5.74
C PHE A 150 -2.18 -31.13 -6.63
N LYS A 151 -1.42 -31.80 -7.52
CA LYS A 151 -1.95 -32.82 -8.46
C LYS A 151 -1.69 -34.26 -8.03
N ALA A 152 -0.91 -34.49 -6.97
CA ALA A 152 -0.63 -35.83 -6.49
C ALA A 152 -1.92 -36.60 -6.19
N SER A 153 -1.84 -37.93 -6.33
CA SER A 153 -2.94 -38.82 -5.94
C SER A 153 -3.41 -38.48 -4.54
N VAL A 154 -4.73 -38.56 -4.32
CA VAL A 154 -5.36 -38.32 -3.02
C VAL A 154 -4.68 -39.13 -1.91
N HIS A 155 -4.07 -40.28 -2.23
CA HIS A 155 -3.29 -41.09 -1.29
C HIS A 155 -2.06 -40.39 -0.69
N TYR A 156 -1.51 -39.36 -1.33
CA TYR A 156 -0.25 -38.69 -0.95
C TYR A 156 -0.39 -37.19 -0.69
N ARG A 157 -1.58 -36.61 -0.87
CA ARG A 157 -1.79 -35.16 -0.79
C ARG A 157 -2.07 -34.75 0.67
N PRO A 158 -1.16 -34.03 1.36
CA PRO A 158 -1.45 -33.46 2.67
C PRO A 158 -2.33 -32.22 2.54
N ARG A 159 -2.80 -31.71 3.68
CA ARG A 159 -3.40 -30.37 3.72
C ARG A 159 -2.32 -29.32 3.52
N VAL A 160 -2.60 -28.30 2.73
CA VAL A 160 -1.66 -27.23 2.40
C VAL A 160 -2.34 -25.87 2.60
N LEU A 161 -1.69 -25.02 3.38
CA LEU A 161 -2.05 -23.63 3.59
C LEU A 161 -0.99 -22.73 2.97
N LEU A 162 -1.39 -21.90 2.02
CA LEU A 162 -0.49 -20.98 1.32
C LEU A 162 -0.77 -19.54 1.76
N PHE A 163 0.28 -18.79 2.10
CA PHE A 163 0.22 -17.36 2.32
C PHE A 163 1.06 -16.60 1.30
N SER A 164 0.53 -15.52 0.72
CA SER A 164 1.36 -14.59 -0.05
C SER A 164 0.71 -13.22 -0.28
N ALA A 165 1.50 -12.22 -0.69
CA ALA A 165 0.96 -10.99 -1.25
C ALA A 165 0.54 -11.15 -2.73
N SER A 166 1.22 -12.03 -3.48
CA SER A 166 1.01 -12.25 -4.92
C SER A 166 0.33 -13.58 -5.21
N GLY A 167 -0.42 -13.65 -6.31
CA GLY A 167 -0.91 -14.90 -6.89
C GLY A 167 -0.04 -15.40 -8.05
N ASP A 168 0.92 -14.58 -8.48
CA ASP A 168 1.74 -14.81 -9.67
C ASP A 168 3.23 -14.89 -9.29
N ALA A 169 3.95 -15.70 -10.05
CA ALA A 169 5.39 -15.87 -10.00
C ALA A 169 6.02 -15.42 -11.32
N SER A 170 7.31 -15.10 -11.32
CA SER A 170 8.07 -14.88 -12.55
C SER A 170 9.46 -15.47 -12.40
N ASN A 171 9.90 -16.24 -13.39
CA ASN A 171 11.26 -16.77 -13.41
C ASN A 171 12.26 -15.70 -13.88
N THR A 172 13.54 -16.05 -13.89
CA THR A 172 14.64 -15.17 -14.33
C THR A 172 14.56 -14.79 -15.81
N SER A 173 13.82 -15.54 -16.63
CA SER A 173 13.55 -15.22 -18.05
C SER A 173 12.31 -14.37 -18.27
N GLY A 174 11.62 -13.95 -17.19
CA GLY A 174 10.44 -13.08 -17.25
C GLY A 174 9.14 -13.80 -17.59
N LEU A 175 9.13 -15.13 -17.69
CA LEU A 175 7.90 -15.90 -17.89
C LEU A 175 7.05 -15.83 -16.62
N ALA A 176 5.86 -15.25 -16.74
CA ALA A 176 4.88 -15.19 -15.67
C ALA A 176 4.17 -16.54 -15.51
N MET A 177 4.16 -17.07 -14.29
CA MET A 177 3.42 -18.28 -13.91
C MET A 177 2.30 -17.85 -12.95
N THR A 178 1.06 -18.20 -13.25
CA THR A 178 -0.09 -17.87 -12.39
C THR A 178 -0.30 -18.94 -11.33
N THR A 179 -1.18 -18.66 -10.38
CA THR A 179 -1.67 -19.64 -9.41
C THR A 179 -2.17 -20.90 -10.16
N PRO A 180 -1.68 -22.12 -9.82
CA PRO A 180 -2.15 -23.36 -10.42
C PRO A 180 -3.68 -23.52 -10.37
N SER A 181 -4.26 -24.05 -11.44
CA SER A 181 -5.71 -24.22 -11.58
C SER A 181 -6.33 -25.16 -10.55
N GLU A 182 -5.53 -26.06 -10.00
CA GLU A 182 -5.94 -27.01 -8.96
C GLU A 182 -6.27 -26.32 -7.63
N ILE A 183 -5.71 -25.13 -7.40
CA ILE A 183 -5.97 -24.35 -6.18
C ILE A 183 -7.29 -23.61 -6.38
N THR A 184 -8.39 -24.19 -5.92
CA THR A 184 -9.75 -23.62 -6.09
C THR A 184 -10.21 -22.78 -4.90
N GLN A 185 -9.62 -22.99 -3.72
CA GLN A 185 -9.91 -22.25 -2.49
C GLN A 185 -8.95 -21.07 -2.36
N LYS A 186 -9.37 -19.93 -2.93
CA LYS A 186 -8.59 -18.69 -3.00
C LYS A 186 -9.30 -17.61 -2.18
N PHE A 187 -8.63 -17.06 -1.18
CA PHE A 187 -9.20 -16.06 -0.27
C PHE A 187 -8.34 -14.81 -0.16
N MET A 188 -8.97 -13.64 -0.14
CA MET A 188 -8.35 -12.41 0.34
C MET A 188 -8.59 -12.31 1.85
N TRP A 189 -7.53 -12.06 2.60
CA TRP A 189 -7.55 -11.88 4.04
C TRP A 189 -7.37 -10.42 4.41
N THR A 190 -8.35 -9.91 5.15
CA THR A 190 -8.38 -8.57 5.72
C THR A 190 -8.60 -8.73 7.23
N PRO A 191 -7.53 -8.97 8.01
CA PRO A 191 -7.68 -9.30 9.42
C PRO A 191 -8.32 -8.15 10.19
N PRO A 192 -9.22 -8.45 11.14
CA PRO A 192 -9.75 -7.44 12.04
C PRO A 192 -8.63 -6.88 12.92
N LEU A 193 -8.84 -5.66 13.39
CA LEU A 193 -8.03 -5.01 14.41
C LEU A 193 -8.95 -4.68 15.60
N PRO A 194 -9.32 -5.68 16.42
CA PRO A 194 -10.27 -5.47 17.51
C PRO A 194 -9.64 -4.69 18.66
N CYS A 195 -10.38 -3.74 19.23
CA CYS A 195 -10.05 -3.18 20.54
C CYS A 195 -10.51 -4.17 21.62
N SER A 196 -9.64 -5.11 21.98
CA SER A 196 -9.87 -6.03 23.09
C SER A 196 -9.30 -5.46 24.40
N PRO A 197 -9.88 -5.81 25.57
CA PRO A 197 -9.27 -5.50 26.86
C PRO A 197 -7.83 -6.01 26.98
N ASP A 198 -7.55 -7.15 26.33
CA ASP A 198 -6.20 -7.72 26.25
C ASP A 198 -5.24 -6.82 25.47
N LEU A 199 -5.60 -6.36 24.26
CA LEU A 199 -4.77 -5.44 23.47
C LEU A 199 -4.47 -4.15 24.25
N LYS A 200 -5.49 -3.59 24.93
CA LYS A 200 -5.32 -2.42 25.80
C LYS A 200 -4.33 -2.69 26.93
N GLY A 201 -4.45 -3.83 27.62
CA GLY A 201 -3.53 -4.25 28.68
C GLY A 201 -2.09 -4.38 28.17
N GLN A 202 -1.91 -5.06 27.03
CA GLN A 202 -0.59 -5.21 26.41
C GLN A 202 0.02 -3.85 25.98
N LEU A 203 -0.79 -2.94 25.44
CA LEU A 203 -0.35 -1.58 25.11
C LEU A 203 0.11 -0.84 26.37
N GLU A 204 -0.65 -0.92 27.47
CA GLU A 204 -0.30 -0.29 28.74
C GLU A 204 1.01 -0.84 29.31
N GLU A 205 1.22 -2.16 29.27
CA GLU A 205 2.48 -2.82 29.65
C GLU A 205 3.67 -2.31 28.81
N SER A 206 3.44 -2.05 27.53
CA SER A 206 4.44 -1.50 26.62
C SER A 206 4.72 0.00 26.80
N GLY A 207 3.98 0.67 27.67
CA GLY A 207 4.08 2.10 27.93
C GLY A 207 3.19 2.98 27.06
N VAL A 208 2.24 2.40 26.32
CA VAL A 208 1.22 3.12 25.54
C VAL A 208 -0.10 3.14 26.31
N LYS A 209 -0.47 4.30 26.85
CA LYS A 209 -1.62 4.43 27.75
C LYS A 209 -2.79 5.13 27.06
N LEU A 210 -3.64 4.35 26.42
CA LEU A 210 -4.83 4.83 25.72
C LEU A 210 -6.11 4.30 26.38
N ASP A 211 -7.22 5.02 26.27
CA ASP A 211 -8.55 4.43 26.49
C ASP A 211 -9.03 3.65 25.25
N GLU A 212 -10.12 2.91 25.39
CA GLU A 212 -10.66 2.05 24.32
C GLU A 212 -11.07 2.87 23.09
N GLU A 213 -11.76 3.98 23.30
CA GLU A 213 -12.17 4.90 22.22
C GLU A 213 -10.97 5.45 21.43
N SER A 214 -9.82 5.69 22.10
CA SER A 214 -8.58 6.09 21.42
C SER A 214 -7.95 4.96 20.62
N ILE A 215 -8.00 3.72 21.12
CA ILE A 215 -7.50 2.54 20.39
C ILE A 215 -8.35 2.31 19.15
N ASP A 216 -9.68 2.38 19.28
CA ASP A 216 -10.63 2.29 18.16
C ASP A 216 -10.42 3.43 17.14
N PHE A 217 -10.15 4.63 17.63
CA PHE A 217 -9.77 5.76 16.78
C PHE A 217 -8.51 5.43 15.96
N PHE A 218 -7.43 4.97 16.58
CA PHE A 218 -6.19 4.62 15.86
C PHE A 218 -6.37 3.43 14.93
N ALA A 219 -7.12 2.41 15.36
CA ALA A 219 -7.43 1.25 14.53
C ALA A 219 -8.13 1.67 13.24
N SER A 220 -9.14 2.52 13.36
CA SER A 220 -9.86 3.10 12.23
C SER A 220 -8.97 4.02 11.40
N PHE A 221 -8.20 4.89 12.06
CA PHE A 221 -7.30 5.88 11.42
C PHE A 221 -6.29 5.21 10.51
N CYS A 222 -5.78 4.06 10.93
CA CYS A 222 -4.88 3.21 10.17
C CYS A 222 -5.60 2.32 9.13
N GLY A 223 -6.91 2.50 8.90
CA GLY A 223 -7.71 1.69 7.97
C GLY A 223 -7.84 0.23 8.37
N GLY A 224 -7.77 -0.08 9.67
CA GLY A 224 -7.69 -1.45 10.19
C GLY A 224 -6.34 -2.14 9.93
N HIS A 225 -5.36 -1.44 9.37
CA HIS A 225 -4.11 -2.05 8.95
C HIS A 225 -3.14 -2.23 10.11
N ARG A 226 -2.92 -3.48 10.54
CA ARG A 226 -2.09 -3.85 11.71
C ARG A 226 -0.69 -3.22 11.70
N GLY A 227 0.03 -3.30 10.58
CA GLY A 227 1.37 -2.71 10.46
C GLY A 227 1.43 -1.17 10.48
N ILE A 228 0.33 -0.49 10.13
CA ILE A 228 0.25 0.98 10.21
C ILE A 228 -0.14 1.37 11.63
N PHE A 229 -1.06 0.62 12.25
CA PHE A 229 -1.44 0.77 13.65
C PHE A 229 -0.24 0.65 14.59
N MET A 230 0.63 -0.36 14.41
CA MET A 230 1.83 -0.50 15.22
C MET A 230 2.80 0.68 15.05
N ALA A 231 2.94 1.23 13.84
CA ALA A 231 3.72 2.45 13.63
C ALA A 231 3.11 3.66 14.36
N ALA A 232 1.77 3.78 14.37
CA ALA A 232 1.08 4.80 15.15
C ALA A 232 1.33 4.61 16.66
N MET A 233 1.34 3.38 17.18
CA MET A 233 1.60 3.12 18.60
C MET A 233 3.04 3.49 19.01
N HIS A 234 4.03 3.28 18.14
CA HIS A 234 5.39 3.80 18.36
C HIS A 234 5.41 5.32 18.48
N TRP A 235 4.65 6.02 17.65
CA TRP A 235 4.50 7.47 17.74
C TRP A 235 3.77 7.91 19.01
N VAL A 236 2.68 7.24 19.40
CA VAL A 236 1.99 7.54 20.66
C VAL A 236 2.96 7.39 21.84
N LYS A 237 3.73 6.30 21.88
CA LYS A 237 4.73 6.06 22.92
C LYS A 237 5.79 7.16 22.97
N SER A 238 6.23 7.69 21.83
CA SER A 238 7.23 8.77 21.78
C SER A 238 6.67 10.14 22.18
N LYS A 239 5.33 10.31 22.10
CA LYS A 239 4.64 11.55 22.47
C LYS A 239 4.12 11.58 23.88
N GLN A 240 3.78 10.43 24.45
CA GLN A 240 3.31 10.35 25.82
C GLN A 240 4.42 10.73 26.78
N THR A 241 4.13 11.71 27.63
CA THR A 241 5.00 12.01 28.78
C THR A 241 4.87 10.90 29.82
N SER A 242 5.89 10.71 30.66
CA SER A 242 5.90 9.61 31.64
C SER A 242 4.64 9.63 32.52
N GLY A 243 3.88 8.54 32.51
CA GLY A 243 2.65 8.40 33.30
C GLY A 243 1.38 8.95 32.64
N GLU A 244 1.49 9.66 31.52
CA GLU A 244 0.37 10.30 30.85
C GLU A 244 -0.55 9.28 30.16
N ARG A 245 -1.86 9.40 30.38
CA ARG A 245 -2.90 8.64 29.68
C ARG A 245 -3.65 9.56 28.73
N TRP A 246 -3.93 9.11 27.52
CA TRP A 246 -4.76 9.86 26.57
C TRP A 246 -6.16 9.26 26.53
N ASN A 247 -7.15 10.14 26.61
CA ASN A 247 -8.52 9.82 26.24
C ASN A 247 -8.78 10.22 24.78
N VAL A 248 -9.92 9.81 24.22
CA VAL A 248 -10.23 10.08 22.80
C VAL A 248 -10.09 11.56 22.43
N ASN A 249 -10.52 12.47 23.30
CA ASN A 249 -10.46 13.92 23.06
C ASN A 249 -9.01 14.40 22.91
N LYS A 250 -8.14 13.94 23.79
CA LYS A 250 -6.72 14.25 23.74
C LYS A 250 -6.06 13.58 22.54
N THR A 251 -6.34 12.30 22.30
CA THR A 251 -5.81 11.54 21.16
C THR A 251 -6.10 12.26 19.86
N VAL A 252 -7.36 12.60 19.63
CA VAL A 252 -7.81 13.34 18.45
C VAL A 252 -7.15 14.72 18.36
N GLY A 253 -7.08 15.46 19.48
CA GLY A 253 -6.45 16.77 19.53
C GLY A 253 -4.96 16.73 19.19
N VAL A 254 -4.22 15.76 19.74
CA VAL A 254 -2.79 15.59 19.47
C VAL A 254 -2.55 15.13 18.03
N VAL A 255 -3.36 14.19 17.52
CA VAL A 255 -3.29 13.77 16.11
C VAL A 255 -3.57 14.96 15.21
N ARG A 256 -4.65 15.72 15.41
CA ARG A 256 -4.94 16.95 14.64
C ARG A 256 -3.77 17.95 14.70
N ASN A 257 -3.20 18.20 15.86
CA ASN A 257 -2.10 19.15 16.01
C ASN A 257 -0.84 18.68 15.27
N SER A 258 -0.63 17.37 15.16
CA SER A 258 0.47 16.81 14.36
C SER A 258 0.26 16.91 12.84
N TYR A 259 -0.90 17.41 12.40
CA TYR A 259 -1.22 17.69 11.01
C TYR A 259 -1.12 19.18 10.64
N SER A 260 -0.65 20.05 11.54
CA SER A 260 -0.62 21.51 11.30
C SER A 260 0.13 21.91 10.02
N HIS A 261 1.07 21.09 9.54
CA HIS A 261 1.73 21.26 8.25
C HIS A 261 1.16 20.41 7.11
N GLY A 262 0.35 19.37 7.41
CA GLY A 262 -0.42 18.58 6.44
C GLY A 262 0.39 17.81 5.39
N GLN A 263 1.71 17.71 5.54
CA GLN A 263 2.62 17.23 4.52
C GLN A 263 3.31 15.93 4.95
N TRP A 264 3.52 15.01 4.01
CA TRP A 264 4.13 13.69 4.26
C TRP A 264 5.67 13.71 4.35
N ASP A 265 6.28 14.87 4.17
CA ASP A 265 7.72 15.11 4.31
C ASP A 265 8.14 15.49 5.74
N CYS A 266 7.18 15.56 6.67
CA CYS A 266 7.43 15.81 8.07
C CYS A 266 8.35 14.76 8.73
N SER A 267 8.98 15.16 9.84
CA SER A 267 9.77 14.27 10.69
C SER A 267 8.89 13.20 11.35
N ASP A 268 9.53 12.12 11.82
CA ASP A 268 8.91 11.05 12.61
C ASP A 268 8.27 11.51 13.94
N THR A 269 8.57 12.74 14.36
CA THR A 269 7.87 13.41 15.46
C THR A 269 6.43 13.82 15.10
N GLU A 270 6.02 13.85 13.83
CA GLU A 270 4.63 14.03 13.41
C GLU A 270 4.03 12.68 13.00
N ILE A 271 2.69 12.52 13.14
CA ILE A 271 2.06 11.21 12.92
C ILE A 271 2.30 10.68 11.50
N LEU A 272 2.19 11.53 10.48
CA LEU A 272 2.43 11.13 9.08
C LEU A 272 3.87 10.66 8.86
N GLY A 273 4.82 11.32 9.51
CA GLY A 273 6.24 10.96 9.49
C GLY A 273 6.53 9.65 10.19
N ALA A 274 5.73 9.25 11.19
CA ALA A 274 5.82 7.92 11.79
C ALA A 274 5.11 6.85 10.95
N LEU A 275 3.95 7.16 10.37
CA LEU A 275 3.19 6.20 9.55
C LEU A 275 3.95 5.78 8.29
N LYS A 276 4.71 6.68 7.66
CA LYS A 276 5.50 6.37 6.46
C LYS A 276 6.63 5.36 6.72
N GLU A 277 7.00 5.09 7.97
CA GLU A 277 7.97 4.04 8.32
C GLU A 277 7.36 2.63 8.14
N SER A 278 6.04 2.52 8.08
CA SER A 278 5.36 1.26 7.75
C SER A 278 5.51 0.94 6.26
N ARG A 279 5.94 -0.30 5.96
CA ARG A 279 6.00 -0.82 4.57
C ARG A 279 4.64 -0.78 3.85
N ALA A 280 3.55 -0.72 4.60
CA ALA A 280 2.20 -0.58 4.07
C ALA A 280 1.87 0.83 3.57
N VAL A 281 2.67 1.85 3.91
CA VAL A 281 2.51 3.23 3.43
C VAL A 281 3.60 3.59 2.44
N LYS A 282 4.86 3.27 2.76
CA LYS A 282 6.02 3.49 1.90
C LYS A 282 6.66 2.16 1.50
N VAL A 283 6.73 1.89 0.20
CA VAL A 283 7.35 0.66 -0.31
C VAL A 283 8.87 0.72 -0.16
N ASN A 284 9.48 -0.39 0.24
CA ASN A 284 10.92 -0.52 0.46
C ASN A 284 11.67 -1.05 -0.78
N GLY A 285 12.98 -1.26 -0.65
CA GLY A 285 13.83 -1.85 -1.70
C GLY A 285 14.02 -0.90 -2.89
N ARG A 286 13.85 -1.41 -4.12
CA ARG A 286 14.05 -0.62 -5.34
C ARG A 286 13.08 0.56 -5.51
N TYR A 287 11.96 0.56 -4.80
CA TYR A 287 10.97 1.65 -4.80
C TYR A 287 11.03 2.54 -3.58
N SER A 288 12.11 2.45 -2.81
CA SER A 288 12.35 3.36 -1.68
C SER A 288 12.42 4.83 -2.11
N SER A 289 12.84 5.09 -3.36
CA SER A 289 12.68 6.38 -4.05
C SER A 289 11.41 6.41 -4.90
N VAL A 290 10.66 7.50 -4.78
CA VAL A 290 9.40 7.73 -5.50
C VAL A 290 9.59 7.82 -7.02
N GLU A 291 10.77 8.21 -7.50
CA GLU A 291 11.07 8.35 -8.93
C GLU A 291 11.13 7.00 -9.66
N HIS A 292 11.36 5.91 -8.92
CA HIS A 292 11.35 4.54 -9.44
C HIS A 292 9.96 3.90 -9.42
N THR A 293 8.94 4.61 -8.95
CA THR A 293 7.57 4.10 -8.88
C THR A 293 7.08 3.68 -10.27
N PRO A 294 6.53 2.48 -10.46
CA PRO A 294 6.04 2.04 -11.77
C PRO A 294 4.91 2.93 -12.29
N LYS A 295 4.94 3.24 -13.59
CA LYS A 295 3.94 4.12 -14.22
C LYS A 295 2.52 3.55 -14.09
N GLU A 296 2.38 2.23 -14.18
CA GLU A 296 1.10 1.53 -14.10
C GLU A 296 0.45 1.69 -12.72
N PHE A 297 1.27 1.78 -11.67
CA PHE A 297 0.78 2.13 -10.33
C PHE A 297 0.37 3.59 -10.26
N VAL A 298 1.14 4.52 -10.83
CA VAL A 298 0.77 5.95 -10.85
C VAL A 298 -0.54 6.18 -11.61
N GLU A 299 -0.72 5.49 -12.73
CA GLU A 299 -1.97 5.53 -13.48
C GLU A 299 -3.15 4.98 -12.65
N LEU A 300 -2.97 3.88 -11.91
CA LEU A 300 -3.99 3.35 -11.01
C LEU A 300 -4.28 4.34 -9.87
N LEU A 301 -3.25 4.93 -9.27
CA LEU A 301 -3.38 5.99 -8.26
C LEU A 301 -4.16 7.22 -8.79
N CYS A 302 -4.07 7.50 -10.09
CA CYS A 302 -4.77 8.62 -10.73
C CYS A 302 -6.14 8.26 -11.32
N ALA A 303 -6.39 7.00 -11.65
CA ALA A 303 -7.62 6.59 -12.34
C ALA A 303 -8.52 5.70 -11.47
N GLY A 304 -8.07 5.28 -10.30
CA GLY A 304 -8.76 4.31 -9.46
C GLY A 304 -8.61 2.88 -9.95
N ALA A 305 -9.45 2.00 -9.42
CA ALA A 305 -9.32 0.56 -9.64
C ALA A 305 -9.49 0.18 -11.11
N ARG A 306 -8.59 -0.65 -11.63
CA ARG A 306 -8.56 -1.06 -13.04
C ARG A 306 -7.81 -2.39 -13.23
N PRO A 307 -7.97 -3.08 -14.36
CA PRO A 307 -7.13 -4.23 -14.69
C PRO A 307 -5.66 -3.83 -14.78
N ILE A 308 -4.77 -4.76 -14.42
CA ILE A 308 -3.32 -4.58 -14.53
C ILE A 308 -2.74 -5.71 -15.38
N GLY A 309 -1.88 -5.35 -16.33
CA GLY A 309 -1.13 -6.29 -17.16
C GLY A 309 -0.34 -7.29 -16.31
N GLN A 310 -0.34 -8.54 -16.74
CA GLN A 310 0.23 -9.65 -15.96
C GLN A 310 1.71 -9.43 -15.61
N ASP A 311 2.47 -8.83 -16.53
CA ASP A 311 3.92 -8.58 -16.40
C ASP A 311 4.29 -7.71 -15.19
N ILE A 312 3.47 -6.70 -14.87
CA ILE A 312 3.72 -5.77 -13.76
C ILE A 312 2.86 -6.07 -12.52
N ARG A 313 1.78 -6.84 -12.67
CA ARG A 313 0.84 -7.20 -11.59
C ARG A 313 1.54 -7.87 -10.41
N ARG A 314 2.41 -8.85 -10.69
CA ARG A 314 3.24 -9.50 -9.68
C ARG A 314 4.10 -8.49 -8.93
N GLU A 315 4.81 -7.67 -9.69
CA GLU A 315 5.73 -6.65 -9.17
C GLU A 315 5.00 -5.69 -8.22
N LEU A 316 3.84 -5.18 -8.60
CA LEU A 316 3.06 -4.27 -7.77
C LEU A 316 2.48 -4.93 -6.51
N THR A 317 2.03 -6.19 -6.60
CA THR A 317 1.42 -6.89 -5.46
C THR A 317 2.44 -7.34 -4.42
N ILE A 318 3.59 -7.90 -4.82
CA ILE A 318 4.67 -8.30 -3.89
C ILE A 318 5.23 -7.10 -3.13
N ASN A 319 5.37 -5.97 -3.83
CA ASN A 319 5.90 -4.76 -3.22
C ASN A 319 4.87 -4.03 -2.35
N GLY A 320 3.59 -4.40 -2.43
CA GLY A 320 2.53 -3.86 -1.57
C GLY A 320 1.86 -2.61 -2.10
N PHE A 321 2.04 -2.28 -3.39
CA PHE A 321 1.39 -1.14 -4.02
C PHE A 321 -0.11 -1.35 -4.21
N VAL A 322 -0.48 -2.56 -4.64
CA VAL A 322 -1.85 -2.87 -5.09
C VAL A 322 -2.36 -4.17 -4.51
N LEU A 323 -3.69 -4.28 -4.44
CA LEU A 323 -4.41 -5.49 -4.10
C LEU A 323 -5.57 -5.70 -5.08
N PRO A 324 -6.00 -6.95 -5.31
CA PRO A 324 -7.27 -7.19 -5.98
C PRO A 324 -8.40 -6.37 -5.36
N LYS A 325 -9.28 -5.80 -6.18
CA LYS A 325 -10.52 -5.19 -5.71
C LYS A 325 -11.47 -6.31 -5.27
N TYR A 326 -12.11 -6.10 -4.13
CA TYR A 326 -13.07 -7.00 -3.53
C TYR A 326 -14.10 -6.17 -2.78
N ASP A 327 -15.35 -6.62 -2.76
CA ASP A 327 -16.51 -5.81 -2.35
C ASP A 327 -17.08 -6.19 -0.96
N SER A 328 -16.54 -7.23 -0.30
CA SER A 328 -17.03 -7.68 1.02
C SER A 328 -16.24 -7.05 2.17
N ALA A 329 -16.92 -6.85 3.30
CA ALA A 329 -16.31 -6.51 4.58
C ALA A 329 -15.91 -7.76 5.40
N GLU A 330 -16.13 -8.95 4.86
CA GLU A 330 -15.71 -10.21 5.48
C GLU A 330 -14.18 -10.28 5.61
N GLU A 331 -13.71 -10.89 6.71
CA GLU A 331 -12.29 -11.07 6.96
C GLU A 331 -11.63 -11.98 5.91
N LEU A 332 -12.29 -13.09 5.53
CA LEU A 332 -11.81 -14.05 4.55
C LEU A 332 -12.78 -14.09 3.37
N GLN A 333 -12.50 -13.29 2.35
CA GLN A 333 -13.34 -13.22 1.17
C GLN A 333 -12.84 -14.15 0.07
N LYS A 334 -13.68 -15.08 -0.38
CA LYS A 334 -13.35 -15.92 -1.54
C LYS A 334 -13.22 -15.05 -2.78
N LEU A 335 -12.06 -15.12 -3.44
CA LEU A 335 -11.77 -14.32 -4.63
C LEU A 335 -10.93 -15.10 -5.62
N ASN A 336 -11.42 -15.20 -6.87
CA ASN A 336 -10.66 -15.83 -7.94
C ASN A 336 -9.80 -14.80 -8.69
N TRP A 337 -8.56 -14.59 -8.24
CA TRP A 337 -7.65 -13.62 -8.86
C TRP A 337 -6.94 -14.11 -10.13
N THR A 338 -7.30 -15.28 -10.66
CA THR A 338 -6.84 -15.72 -11.99
C THR A 338 -7.79 -15.28 -13.11
N ASN A 339 -8.84 -14.51 -12.78
CA ASN A 339 -9.68 -13.87 -13.77
C ASN A 339 -8.97 -12.64 -14.34
N ASP A 340 -8.84 -12.55 -15.66
CA ASP A 340 -8.18 -11.42 -16.33
C ASP A 340 -8.96 -10.10 -16.23
N ASP A 341 -10.27 -10.18 -15.98
CA ASP A 341 -11.12 -9.00 -15.74
C ASP A 341 -10.99 -8.46 -14.31
N LEU A 342 -10.17 -9.09 -13.46
CA LEU A 342 -10.00 -8.67 -12.08
C LEU A 342 -9.38 -7.27 -12.02
N HIS A 343 -10.11 -6.35 -11.40
CA HIS A 343 -9.61 -5.01 -11.13
C HIS A 343 -8.71 -5.04 -9.89
N TYR A 344 -7.68 -4.20 -9.91
CA TYR A 344 -6.80 -3.97 -8.77
C TYR A 344 -6.98 -2.54 -8.28
N LYS A 345 -6.85 -2.35 -6.96
CA LYS A 345 -6.90 -1.05 -6.28
C LYS A 345 -5.59 -0.78 -5.53
N VAL A 346 -5.35 0.49 -5.19
CA VAL A 346 -4.26 0.86 -4.27
C VAL A 346 -4.46 0.11 -2.97
N ALA A 347 -3.39 -0.45 -2.39
CA ALA A 347 -3.50 -1.37 -1.26
C ALA A 347 -4.23 -0.75 -0.05
N ASN A 348 -4.05 0.55 0.21
CA ASN A 348 -4.82 1.28 1.22
C ASN A 348 -4.84 2.81 0.96
N PRO A 349 -5.81 3.53 1.55
CA PRO A 349 -5.95 4.99 1.47
C PRO A 349 -4.72 5.80 1.87
N LEU A 350 -3.98 5.39 2.91
CA LEU A 350 -2.82 6.14 3.41
C LEU A 350 -1.63 6.04 2.45
N LEU A 351 -1.43 4.87 1.82
CA LEU A 351 -0.46 4.69 0.73
C LEU A 351 -0.82 5.59 -0.45
N ALA A 352 -2.10 5.68 -0.83
CA ALA A 352 -2.55 6.58 -1.88
C ALA A 352 -2.19 8.04 -1.56
N ALA A 353 -2.50 8.50 -0.35
CA ALA A 353 -2.18 9.85 0.11
C ALA A 353 -0.68 10.14 0.12
N TYR A 354 0.14 9.22 0.63
CA TYR A 354 1.59 9.35 0.64
C TYR A 354 2.16 9.47 -0.78
N TYR A 355 1.86 8.54 -1.67
CA TYR A 355 2.41 8.55 -3.03
C TYR A 355 1.88 9.71 -3.87
N ARG A 356 0.60 10.10 -3.71
CA ARG A 356 0.05 11.26 -4.40
C ARG A 356 0.83 12.52 -4.06
N PHE A 357 1.07 12.74 -2.76
CA PHE A 357 1.86 13.89 -2.28
C PHE A 357 3.30 13.85 -2.81
N GLN A 358 4.00 12.73 -2.66
CA GLN A 358 5.41 12.63 -3.06
C GLN A 358 5.60 12.75 -4.57
N LEU A 359 4.71 12.15 -5.37
CA LEU A 359 4.78 12.25 -6.84
C LEU A 359 4.46 13.67 -7.33
N GLN A 360 3.51 14.37 -6.69
CA GLN A 360 3.24 15.78 -7.00
C GLN A 360 4.45 16.66 -6.70
N LYS A 361 5.05 16.46 -5.52
CA LYS A 361 6.18 17.26 -5.04
C LYS A 361 7.47 17.01 -5.84
N THR A 362 7.83 15.74 -6.07
CA THR A 362 9.14 15.35 -6.59
C THR A 362 9.12 15.06 -8.09
N CYS A 363 8.03 14.48 -8.60
CA CYS A 363 7.93 14.03 -9.98
C CYS A 363 7.00 14.90 -10.84
N GLY A 364 6.48 16.01 -10.30
CA GLY A 364 5.60 16.93 -11.03
C GLY A 364 4.32 16.27 -11.53
N LEU A 365 3.74 15.33 -10.76
CA LEU A 365 2.50 14.64 -11.12
C LEU A 365 1.37 15.63 -11.43
N GLN A 366 0.84 15.55 -12.65
CA GLN A 366 -0.33 16.31 -13.10
C GLN A 366 -1.49 15.37 -13.39
N LEU A 367 -2.68 15.86 -13.06
CA LEU A 367 -3.94 15.15 -13.26
C LEU A 367 -4.73 15.78 -14.39
N GLN A 368 -5.51 14.94 -15.05
CA GLN A 368 -6.56 15.38 -15.94
C GLN A 368 -7.88 14.95 -15.32
N ILE A 369 -8.82 15.89 -15.27
CA ILE A 369 -10.20 15.63 -14.83
C ILE A 369 -11.09 15.82 -16.04
N TRP A 370 -11.86 14.78 -16.36
CA TRP A 370 -12.71 14.78 -17.53
C TRP A 370 -13.84 15.79 -17.34
N PRO A 371 -14.21 16.55 -18.39
CA PRO A 371 -15.14 17.68 -18.30
C PRO A 371 -16.61 17.26 -18.09
N SER A 372 -16.90 16.06 -17.58
CA SER A 372 -18.27 15.63 -17.33
C SER A 372 -18.90 16.54 -16.27
N SER A 373 -19.96 17.25 -16.65
CA SER A 373 -20.75 18.03 -15.71
C SER A 373 -21.50 17.08 -14.78
N PRO A 374 -21.48 17.32 -13.45
CA PRO A 374 -22.24 16.51 -12.52
C PRO A 374 -23.74 16.55 -12.84
N GLU A 375 -24.43 15.41 -12.70
CA GLU A 375 -25.87 15.35 -13.03
C GLU A 375 -26.78 15.80 -11.88
N ASN A 376 -26.26 15.79 -10.64
CA ASN A 376 -26.99 16.16 -9.43
C ASN A 376 -26.02 16.46 -8.29
N CYS A 377 -26.54 16.88 -7.13
CA CYS A 377 -25.72 17.24 -5.96
C CYS A 377 -24.92 16.07 -5.39
N ALA A 378 -25.45 14.84 -5.40
CA ALA A 378 -24.73 13.65 -4.96
C ALA A 378 -23.56 13.32 -5.90
N ASP A 379 -23.76 13.43 -7.20
CA ASP A 379 -22.68 13.30 -8.20
C ASP A 379 -21.60 14.37 -8.03
N LEU A 380 -21.97 15.62 -7.74
CA LEU A 380 -21.00 16.68 -7.41
C LEU A 380 -20.20 16.34 -6.15
N LEU A 381 -20.84 15.82 -5.09
CA LEU A 381 -20.15 15.39 -3.88
C LEU A 381 -19.20 14.21 -4.14
N MET A 382 -19.52 13.29 -5.06
CA MET A 382 -18.61 12.18 -5.41
C MET A 382 -17.31 12.63 -6.09
N ARG A 383 -17.24 13.88 -6.55
CA ARG A 383 -15.98 14.50 -6.99
C ARG A 383 -15.07 14.84 -5.82
N ALA A 384 -15.65 15.19 -4.67
CA ALA A 384 -14.94 15.71 -3.51
C ALA A 384 -14.71 14.67 -2.40
N LEU A 385 -15.71 13.83 -2.09
CA LEU A 385 -15.64 12.85 -0.99
C LEU A 385 -14.36 12.01 -0.98
N PRO A 386 -13.85 11.50 -2.12
CA PRO A 386 -12.64 10.67 -2.15
C PRO A 386 -11.36 11.36 -1.64
N TYR A 387 -11.39 12.69 -1.48
CA TYR A 387 -10.28 13.50 -0.97
C TYR A 387 -10.47 13.94 0.48
N LEU A 388 -11.61 13.66 1.09
CA LEU A 388 -11.95 14.11 2.44
C LEU A 388 -11.41 13.16 3.52
N PHE A 389 -10.09 12.92 3.50
CA PHE A 389 -9.41 12.24 4.59
C PHE A 389 -9.54 13.03 5.89
N PHE A 390 -9.36 12.37 7.04
CA PHE A 390 -9.48 13.01 8.34
C PHE A 390 -8.65 14.30 8.39
N SER A 391 -7.39 14.22 7.95
CA SER A 391 -6.47 15.37 7.88
C SER A 391 -6.99 16.53 7.04
N LYS A 392 -7.62 16.27 5.89
CA LYS A 392 -8.20 17.30 5.02
C LYS A 392 -9.39 17.97 5.67
N VAL A 393 -10.21 17.23 6.42
CA VAL A 393 -11.39 17.79 7.10
C VAL A 393 -10.95 18.58 8.33
N VAL A 394 -10.05 18.05 9.16
CA VAL A 394 -9.67 18.68 10.43
C VAL A 394 -8.59 19.77 10.32
N SER A 395 -7.98 19.96 9.14
CA SER A 395 -7.02 21.05 8.89
C SER A 395 -7.65 22.44 8.98
N PHE A 396 -8.97 22.52 8.80
CA PHE A 396 -9.73 23.76 8.88
C PHE A 396 -10.03 24.14 10.34
N GLU A 397 -10.01 25.44 10.63
CA GLU A 397 -10.39 25.96 11.95
C GLU A 397 -11.84 25.55 12.28
N GLY A 398 -12.05 25.07 13.50
CA GLY A 398 -13.34 24.56 13.93
C GLY A 398 -13.36 24.22 15.41
N ASP A 399 -14.57 24.15 15.96
CA ASP A 399 -14.83 23.84 17.37
C ASP A 399 -14.42 22.40 17.69
N VAL A 400 -13.28 22.26 18.36
CA VAL A 400 -12.70 20.97 18.77
C VAL A 400 -13.63 20.23 19.74
N SER A 401 -14.47 20.95 20.48
CA SER A 401 -15.40 20.35 21.45
C SER A 401 -16.48 19.51 20.78
N GLN A 402 -16.80 19.76 19.51
CA GLN A 402 -17.75 18.93 18.76
C GLN A 402 -17.18 17.59 18.32
N LEU A 403 -15.91 17.58 17.89
CA LEU A 403 -15.22 16.36 17.53
C LEU A 403 -15.08 15.45 18.76
N ALA A 404 -14.83 16.05 19.93
CA ALA A 404 -14.83 15.40 21.23
C ALA A 404 -16.19 14.78 21.64
N LYS A 405 -17.31 15.48 21.39
CA LYS A 405 -18.66 15.02 21.82
C LYS A 405 -19.32 14.04 20.85
N SER A 406 -19.07 14.19 19.56
CA SER A 406 -19.78 13.44 18.50
C SER A 406 -18.91 12.46 17.73
N GLY A 407 -17.60 12.47 17.96
CA GLY A 407 -16.62 11.72 17.15
C GLY A 407 -16.47 12.26 15.72
N LEU A 408 -17.13 13.38 15.37
CA LEU A 408 -17.15 13.95 14.03
C LEU A 408 -16.74 15.43 14.03
N PRO A 409 -15.95 15.88 13.03
CA PRO A 409 -15.62 17.29 12.84
C PRO A 409 -16.87 18.17 12.75
N HIS A 410 -16.73 19.47 13.05
CA HIS A 410 -17.83 20.41 12.90
C HIS A 410 -18.26 20.45 11.42
N GLU A 411 -19.56 20.64 11.16
CA GLU A 411 -20.12 20.67 9.80
C GLU A 411 -19.38 21.69 8.89
N GLN A 412 -19.18 22.92 9.38
CA GLN A 412 -18.35 23.93 8.70
C GLN A 412 -16.97 23.44 8.22
N GLN A 413 -16.31 22.53 8.94
CA GLN A 413 -15.02 21.96 8.52
C GLN A 413 -15.18 21.08 7.28
N TYR A 414 -16.27 20.30 7.19
CA TYR A 414 -16.60 19.57 5.97
C TYR A 414 -16.95 20.51 4.83
N ASN A 415 -17.76 21.55 5.09
CA ASN A 415 -18.18 22.50 4.06
C ASN A 415 -16.93 23.15 3.43
N GLN A 416 -15.98 23.59 4.27
CA GLN A 416 -14.70 24.16 3.82
C GLN A 416 -13.82 23.13 3.09
N ALA A 417 -13.74 21.90 3.58
CA ALA A 417 -12.97 20.84 2.93
C ALA A 417 -13.53 20.48 1.55
N ILE A 418 -14.86 20.35 1.41
CA ILE A 418 -15.53 20.11 0.13
C ILE A 418 -15.25 21.26 -0.83
N LEU A 419 -15.42 22.51 -0.40
CA LEU A 419 -15.12 23.70 -1.22
C LEU A 419 -13.66 23.73 -1.70
N SER A 420 -12.72 23.47 -0.80
CA SER A 420 -11.29 23.41 -1.10
C SER A 420 -10.98 22.34 -2.14
N VAL A 421 -11.51 21.12 -1.98
CA VAL A 421 -11.30 20.03 -2.94
C VAL A 421 -11.92 20.36 -4.29
N LEU A 422 -13.18 20.83 -4.31
CA LEU A 422 -13.86 21.19 -5.56
C LEU A 422 -13.08 22.28 -6.33
N THR A 423 -12.48 23.23 -5.62
CA THR A 423 -11.60 24.25 -6.22
C THR A 423 -10.32 23.62 -6.77
N GLU A 424 -9.65 22.74 -6.02
CA GLU A 424 -8.42 22.05 -6.43
C GLU A 424 -8.61 21.20 -7.69
N ILE A 425 -9.79 20.60 -7.86
CA ILE A 425 -10.14 19.80 -9.03
C ILE A 425 -10.75 20.60 -10.18
N GLY A 426 -10.78 21.94 -10.07
CA GLY A 426 -11.09 22.86 -11.17
C GLY A 426 -12.54 23.35 -11.24
N TYR A 427 -13.40 23.02 -10.27
CA TYR A 427 -14.72 23.65 -10.18
C TYR A 427 -14.62 25.06 -9.58
N LYS A 428 -15.65 25.87 -9.83
CA LYS A 428 -15.72 27.27 -9.35
C LYS A 428 -16.81 27.40 -8.30
N PRO A 429 -16.53 27.03 -7.03
CA PRO A 429 -17.44 27.38 -5.96
C PRO A 429 -17.52 28.90 -5.79
N PHE A 430 -18.67 29.40 -5.39
CA PHE A 430 -18.87 30.82 -5.11
C PHE A 430 -19.77 31.01 -3.89
N ALA A 431 -19.57 32.11 -3.18
CA ALA A 431 -20.47 32.54 -2.12
C ALA A 431 -21.46 33.56 -2.71
N PRO A 432 -22.77 33.28 -2.71
CA PRO A 432 -23.74 34.27 -3.19
C PRO A 432 -23.78 35.48 -2.25
N GLN A 433 -24.02 36.67 -2.79
CA GLN A 433 -24.14 37.88 -1.99
C GLN A 433 -25.39 37.80 -1.10
N SER A 434 -25.18 37.90 0.22
CA SER A 434 -26.24 37.84 1.24
C SER A 434 -26.89 39.21 1.50
N SER A 435 -26.66 40.21 0.65
CA SER A 435 -27.05 41.60 0.90
C SER A 435 -28.56 41.85 0.78
N GLN A 436 -29.31 40.91 0.19
CA GLN A 436 -30.77 40.99 0.08
C GLN A 436 -31.46 40.11 1.13
N GLN A 437 -32.39 40.70 1.88
CA GLN A 437 -33.23 40.00 2.84
C GLN A 437 -34.04 38.90 2.13
N GLY A 438 -33.93 37.65 2.60
CA GLY A 438 -34.57 36.48 1.97
C GLY A 438 -33.75 35.78 0.87
N ALA A 439 -32.55 36.25 0.54
CA ALA A 439 -31.69 35.59 -0.45
C ALA A 439 -31.24 34.19 0.01
N GLY A 440 -30.97 34.02 1.31
CA GLY A 440 -30.39 32.78 1.86
C GLY A 440 -28.92 32.60 1.48
N LYS A 441 -28.19 31.78 2.24
CA LYS A 441 -26.76 31.53 2.00
C LYS A 441 -26.50 30.03 2.10
N PRO A 442 -26.61 29.29 0.97
CA PRO A 442 -26.20 27.89 0.92
C PRO A 442 -24.75 27.75 1.41
N ASP A 443 -24.48 26.68 2.16
CA ASP A 443 -23.12 26.34 2.59
C ASP A 443 -22.19 26.10 1.40
N LEU A 444 -22.73 25.53 0.33
CA LEU A 444 -22.02 25.23 -0.90
C LEU A 444 -22.83 25.72 -2.10
N MET A 445 -22.24 26.58 -2.92
CA MET A 445 -22.74 26.86 -4.27
C MET A 445 -21.64 26.66 -5.30
N VAL A 446 -21.97 25.98 -6.39
CA VAL A 446 -21.08 25.73 -7.51
C VAL A 446 -21.80 26.01 -8.82
N SER A 447 -21.14 26.73 -9.73
CA SER A 447 -21.64 26.96 -11.09
C SER A 447 -20.80 26.19 -12.10
N ILE A 448 -21.46 25.44 -12.98
CA ILE A 448 -20.82 24.63 -14.03
C ILE A 448 -21.59 24.89 -15.33
N GLY A 449 -21.01 25.69 -16.21
CA GLY A 449 -21.73 26.23 -17.37
C GLY A 449 -22.94 27.06 -16.92
N GLU A 450 -24.13 26.67 -17.37
CA GLU A 450 -25.41 27.29 -16.99
C GLU A 450 -26.07 26.63 -15.78
N GLU A 451 -25.50 25.54 -15.25
CA GLU A 451 -26.06 24.81 -14.13
C GLU A 451 -25.54 25.34 -12.79
N THR A 452 -26.46 25.47 -11.84
CA THR A 452 -26.16 25.87 -10.45
C THR A 452 -26.54 24.76 -9.49
N PHE A 453 -25.61 24.42 -8.61
CA PHE A 453 -25.78 23.45 -7.54
C PHE A 453 -25.78 24.20 -6.21
N ALA A 454 -26.84 24.03 -5.42
CA ALA A 454 -26.90 24.54 -4.05
C ALA A 454 -26.97 23.37 -3.07
N LEU A 455 -26.02 23.33 -2.13
CA LEU A 455 -26.02 22.36 -1.04
C LEU A 455 -25.97 23.05 0.32
N ASP A 456 -26.71 22.49 1.27
CA ASP A 456 -26.56 22.79 2.71
C ASP A 456 -26.01 21.55 3.39
N GLY A 457 -25.02 21.77 4.26
CA GLY A 457 -24.54 20.76 5.19
C GLY A 457 -25.34 20.85 6.48
N MET A 458 -25.52 19.72 7.16
CA MET A 458 -26.06 19.77 8.52
C MET A 458 -25.75 18.54 9.37
N LYS A 459 -25.84 18.74 10.69
CA LYS A 459 -25.93 17.65 11.69
C LYS A 459 -27.33 17.52 12.32
N GLN A 460 -28.13 18.59 12.42
CA GLN A 460 -29.44 18.63 13.11
C GLN A 460 -30.39 19.65 12.47
N ASN A 461 -31.71 19.57 12.74
CA ASN A 461 -32.78 20.48 12.25
C ASN A 461 -33.16 20.40 10.77
N ILE A 462 -33.23 19.17 10.22
CA ILE A 462 -33.50 18.86 8.79
C ILE A 462 -34.66 19.66 8.21
N GLN A 463 -35.78 19.75 8.94
CA GLN A 463 -37.00 20.43 8.47
C GLN A 463 -36.83 21.93 8.27
N GLU A 464 -35.97 22.59 9.05
CA GLU A 464 -35.72 24.02 8.88
C GLU A 464 -34.94 24.28 7.57
N HIS A 465 -33.90 23.49 7.32
CA HIS A 465 -33.09 23.62 6.11
C HIS A 465 -33.90 23.29 4.84
N LEU A 466 -34.73 22.24 4.87
CA LEU A 466 -35.63 21.93 3.75
C LEU A 466 -36.58 23.07 3.39
N ARG A 467 -37.05 23.86 4.38
CA ARG A 467 -37.88 25.05 4.09
C ARG A 467 -37.10 26.12 3.32
N ARG A 468 -35.80 26.31 3.62
CA ARG A 468 -34.94 27.30 2.93
C ARG A 468 -34.87 27.05 1.43
N PHE A 469 -34.81 25.78 1.01
CA PHE A 469 -34.79 25.41 -0.42
C PHE A 469 -36.02 25.85 -1.21
N ASN A 470 -37.14 26.07 -0.53
CA ASN A 470 -38.39 26.53 -1.12
C ASN A 470 -38.64 28.03 -0.91
N SER A 471 -38.11 28.61 0.17
CA SER A 471 -38.44 29.97 0.59
C SER A 471 -37.37 31.02 0.26
N MET A 472 -36.11 30.62 0.04
CA MET A 472 -34.99 31.56 -0.14
C MET A 472 -34.48 31.56 -1.59
N THR A 473 -34.25 32.75 -2.13
CA THR A 473 -33.99 32.96 -3.57
C THR A 473 -32.79 32.17 -4.10
N ASN A 474 -31.66 32.17 -3.41
CA ASN A 474 -30.43 31.50 -3.87
C ASN A 474 -30.59 29.98 -3.94
N TYR A 475 -31.34 29.39 -3.01
CA TYR A 475 -31.62 27.96 -3.03
C TYR A 475 -32.71 27.62 -4.06
N LYS A 476 -33.78 28.41 -4.11
CA LYS A 476 -34.92 28.19 -4.99
C LYS A 476 -34.52 28.22 -6.47
N ASN A 477 -33.62 29.14 -6.83
CA ASN A 477 -33.17 29.36 -8.21
C ASN A 477 -32.08 28.39 -8.66
N ALA A 478 -31.47 27.63 -7.75
CA ALA A 478 -30.49 26.62 -8.13
C ALA A 478 -31.18 25.49 -8.91
N LYS A 479 -30.55 25.07 -10.01
CA LYS A 479 -31.03 23.95 -10.84
C LYS A 479 -31.03 22.63 -10.05
N HIS A 480 -29.98 22.42 -9.28
CA HIS A 480 -29.79 21.22 -8.47
C HIS A 480 -29.73 21.60 -6.99
N LYS A 481 -30.50 20.89 -6.17
CA LYS A 481 -30.67 21.15 -4.74
C LYS A 481 -30.31 19.90 -3.95
N GLY A 482 -29.42 20.04 -2.99
CA GLY A 482 -28.96 18.91 -2.17
C GLY A 482 -28.88 19.28 -0.69
N LEU A 483 -29.30 18.37 0.17
CA LEU A 483 -29.10 18.45 1.61
C LEU A 483 -28.22 17.27 2.02
N TYR A 484 -27.00 17.53 2.47
CA TYR A 484 -26.15 16.47 3.00
C TYR A 484 -26.11 16.48 4.53
N ILE A 485 -26.24 15.28 5.10
CA ILE A 485 -26.34 15.06 6.53
C ILE A 485 -25.15 14.20 6.94
N ILE A 486 -24.37 14.69 7.90
CA ILE A 486 -23.18 13.97 8.38
C ILE A 486 -23.52 13.28 9.70
N GLY A 487 -23.36 11.96 9.76
CA GLY A 487 -23.63 11.16 10.95
C GLY A 487 -22.57 10.09 11.20
N ASN A 488 -22.63 9.46 12.37
CA ASN A 488 -21.66 8.44 12.82
C ASN A 488 -22.29 7.04 12.96
N ASP A 489 -23.58 6.91 12.67
CA ASP A 489 -24.33 5.67 12.76
C ASP A 489 -25.04 5.38 11.43
N ASN A 490 -24.71 4.24 10.83
CA ASN A 490 -25.20 3.83 9.53
C ASN A 490 -26.70 3.53 9.52
N ALA A 491 -27.20 2.80 10.52
CA ALA A 491 -28.60 2.41 10.59
C ALA A 491 -29.50 3.62 10.83
N ARG A 492 -29.10 4.50 11.75
CA ARG A 492 -29.79 5.75 12.04
C ARG A 492 -29.73 6.72 10.87
N MET A 493 -28.62 6.78 10.13
CA MET A 493 -28.52 7.62 8.94
C MET A 493 -29.46 7.13 7.84
N LEU A 494 -29.50 5.82 7.59
CA LEU A 494 -30.41 5.23 6.62
C LEU A 494 -31.88 5.50 6.98
N GLU A 495 -32.25 5.34 8.25
CA GLU A 495 -33.58 5.67 8.75
C GLU A 495 -33.90 7.17 8.59
N THR A 496 -32.94 8.04 8.91
CA THR A 496 -33.07 9.49 8.71
C THR A 496 -33.33 9.84 7.25
N CYS A 497 -32.56 9.26 6.32
CA CYS A 497 -32.77 9.44 4.88
C CYS A 497 -34.15 8.92 4.45
N ARG A 498 -34.56 7.75 4.95
CA ARG A 498 -35.86 7.14 4.66
C ARG A 498 -37.02 8.02 5.08
N ASN A 499 -36.97 8.56 6.29
CA ASN A 499 -38.05 9.34 6.89
C ASN A 499 -38.07 10.80 6.43
N THR A 500 -36.99 11.28 5.80
CA THR A 500 -36.93 12.65 5.27
C THR A 500 -37.63 12.73 3.92
N GLU A 501 -38.62 13.62 3.79
CA GLU A 501 -39.26 13.89 2.50
C GLU A 501 -38.31 14.65 1.58
N ALA A 502 -37.93 14.03 0.46
CA ALA A 502 -36.96 14.59 -0.46
C ALA A 502 -37.50 15.79 -1.25
N GLY A 503 -38.82 15.90 -1.50
CA GLY A 503 -39.36 17.02 -2.29
C GLY A 503 -38.65 17.14 -3.64
N ASP A 504 -38.15 18.33 -3.99
CA ASP A 504 -37.24 18.61 -5.11
C ASP A 504 -35.76 18.68 -4.71
N VAL A 505 -35.43 18.28 -3.47
CA VAL A 505 -34.09 18.29 -2.87
C VAL A 505 -33.56 16.87 -2.75
N GLN A 506 -32.31 16.64 -3.15
CA GLN A 506 -31.66 15.35 -2.95
C GLN A 506 -31.17 15.22 -1.50
N ILE A 507 -31.57 14.15 -0.80
CA ILE A 507 -31.11 13.89 0.58
C ILE A 507 -29.91 12.96 0.52
N ILE A 508 -28.80 13.38 1.11
CA ILE A 508 -27.49 12.71 0.98
C ILE A 508 -26.94 12.44 2.40
N GLY A 509 -27.14 11.22 2.91
CA GLY A 509 -26.55 10.78 4.17
C GLY A 509 -25.10 10.40 3.98
N LEU A 510 -24.20 10.98 4.78
CA LEU A 510 -22.77 10.70 4.81
C LEU A 510 -22.38 10.13 6.16
N VAL A 511 -21.87 8.91 6.17
CA VAL A 511 -21.35 8.23 7.36
C VAL A 511 -19.87 7.93 7.15
N PRO A 512 -18.96 8.86 7.50
CA PRO A 512 -17.54 8.54 7.51
C PRO A 512 -17.27 7.46 8.56
N ASN A 513 -16.30 6.59 8.26
CA ASN A 513 -15.66 5.88 9.37
C ASN A 513 -14.89 6.88 10.25
N ILE A 514 -14.50 6.48 11.46
CA ILE A 514 -13.85 7.37 12.45
C ILE A 514 -12.62 8.11 11.89
N ALA A 515 -11.99 7.53 10.87
CA ALA A 515 -10.79 7.99 10.20
C ALA A 515 -11.01 8.79 8.91
N HIS A 516 -12.25 8.88 8.45
CA HIS A 516 -12.60 9.39 7.12
C HIS A 516 -11.74 8.78 6.01
N THR A 517 -11.37 7.51 6.14
CA THR A 517 -10.70 6.75 5.08
C THR A 517 -11.70 6.12 4.12
N ALA A 518 -12.98 6.13 4.49
CA ALA A 518 -14.11 5.85 3.62
C ALA A 518 -15.41 6.45 4.18
N TYR A 519 -16.41 6.54 3.32
CA TYR A 519 -17.76 6.98 3.65
C TYR A 519 -18.76 5.92 3.20
N THR A 520 -19.72 5.58 4.06
CA THR A 520 -20.99 5.02 3.58
C THR A 520 -21.89 6.17 3.19
N VAL A 521 -22.44 6.10 1.98
CA VAL A 521 -23.26 7.14 1.37
C VAL A 521 -24.65 6.59 1.14
N HIS A 522 -25.66 7.34 1.57
CA HIS A 522 -27.08 7.06 1.30
C HIS A 522 -27.66 8.20 0.48
N VAL A 523 -28.23 7.90 -0.69
CA VAL A 523 -28.83 8.93 -1.56
C VAL A 523 -30.30 8.63 -1.77
N LYS A 524 -31.16 9.58 -1.38
CA LYS A 524 -32.59 9.56 -1.68
C LYS A 524 -32.91 10.70 -2.64
N THR A 525 -33.48 10.33 -3.79
CA THR A 525 -33.89 11.24 -4.85
C THR A 525 -35.39 11.08 -5.09
N LYS A 526 -36.09 12.18 -5.41
CA LYS A 526 -37.50 12.13 -5.79
C LYS A 526 -37.73 11.17 -6.96
N GLY A 527 -38.75 10.34 -6.87
CA GLY A 527 -39.15 9.42 -7.95
C GLY A 527 -38.45 8.07 -7.93
N MET A 528 -37.33 7.93 -7.18
CA MET A 528 -36.68 6.63 -7.00
C MET A 528 -37.37 5.84 -5.89
N ARG A 529 -37.54 4.53 -6.11
CA ARG A 529 -38.19 3.63 -5.12
C ARG A 529 -37.27 3.27 -3.97
N SER A 530 -35.98 3.14 -4.27
CA SER A 530 -34.94 2.67 -3.35
C SER A 530 -33.98 3.78 -2.98
N ILE A 531 -33.46 3.73 -1.75
CA ILE A 531 -32.34 4.57 -1.33
C ILE A 531 -31.07 3.91 -1.84
N ASN A 532 -30.29 4.63 -2.64
CA ASN A 532 -29.01 4.13 -3.13
C ASN A 532 -28.01 4.15 -1.97
N THR A 533 -27.46 2.98 -1.61
CA THR A 533 -26.52 2.85 -0.49
C THR A 533 -25.24 2.23 -0.97
N PHE A 534 -24.11 2.91 -0.78
CA PHE A 534 -22.83 2.45 -1.30
C PHE A 534 -21.66 2.99 -0.48
N ARG A 535 -20.51 2.32 -0.59
CA ARG A 535 -19.27 2.73 0.06
C ARG A 535 -18.37 3.48 -0.91
N VAL A 536 -17.75 4.56 -0.44
CA VAL A 536 -16.75 5.34 -1.16
C VAL A 536 -15.47 5.37 -0.35
N ASP A 537 -14.41 4.73 -0.86
CA ASP A 537 -13.09 4.83 -0.26
C ASP A 537 -12.46 6.20 -0.57
N CYS A 538 -11.79 6.77 0.42
CA CYS A 538 -10.94 7.95 0.23
C CYS A 538 -9.63 7.49 -0.40
N ASP A 539 -9.60 7.42 -1.73
CA ASP A 539 -8.45 6.99 -2.52
C ASP A 539 -7.91 8.11 -3.41
N LEU A 540 -8.40 9.35 -3.22
CA LEU A 540 -8.06 10.53 -4.02
C LEU A 540 -8.51 10.41 -5.49
N VAL A 541 -9.58 9.65 -5.74
CA VAL A 541 -10.16 9.46 -7.07
C VAL A 541 -11.54 10.08 -7.20
N ALA A 542 -11.63 11.25 -7.85
CA ALA A 542 -12.91 11.85 -8.23
C ALA A 542 -13.76 10.88 -9.08
N ARG A 543 -15.03 10.71 -8.71
CA ARG A 543 -15.93 9.73 -9.33
C ARG A 543 -17.22 10.37 -9.83
N ARG A 544 -17.78 9.82 -10.91
CA ARG A 544 -19.14 10.07 -11.41
C ARG A 544 -20.07 9.07 -10.77
N LEU A 545 -21.19 9.56 -10.28
CA LEU A 545 -22.28 8.78 -9.72
C LEU A 545 -23.42 8.67 -10.72
N VAL A 546 -23.82 7.45 -11.05
CA VAL A 546 -25.05 7.15 -11.77
C VAL A 546 -25.97 6.39 -10.81
N LEU A 547 -27.05 7.05 -10.40
CA LEU A 547 -28.02 6.47 -9.48
C LEU A 547 -28.95 5.50 -10.22
N LYS A 548 -29.32 4.40 -9.56
CA LYS A 548 -30.23 3.39 -10.11
C LYS A 548 -31.43 3.13 -9.20
N ASP A 549 -32.55 2.74 -9.80
CA ASP A 549 -33.79 2.46 -9.07
C ASP A 549 -33.75 1.18 -8.23
N ASP A 550 -32.82 0.27 -8.54
CA ASP A 550 -32.56 -0.95 -7.76
C ASP A 550 -31.84 -0.65 -6.42
N GLY A 551 -31.30 0.55 -6.24
CA GLY A 551 -30.55 0.95 -5.06
C GLY A 551 -29.04 0.69 -5.14
N GLU A 552 -28.55 0.19 -6.27
CA GLU A 552 -27.16 -0.18 -6.50
C GLU A 552 -26.52 0.74 -7.56
N PRO A 553 -25.96 1.89 -7.15
CA PRO A 553 -25.46 2.88 -8.09
C PRO A 553 -24.16 2.45 -8.76
N GLU A 554 -23.85 3.09 -9.89
CA GLU A 554 -22.57 2.94 -10.57
C GLU A 554 -21.63 4.11 -10.30
N LEU A 555 -20.37 3.79 -10.06
CA LEU A 555 -19.30 4.75 -9.83
C LEU A 555 -18.23 4.62 -10.91
N TYR A 556 -17.94 5.71 -11.61
CA TYR A 556 -16.92 5.76 -12.65
C TYR A 556 -15.85 6.77 -12.31
N SER A 557 -14.58 6.44 -12.49
CA SER A 557 -13.53 7.45 -12.37
C SER A 557 -13.70 8.55 -13.42
N VAL A 558 -13.51 9.80 -13.01
CA VAL A 558 -13.45 10.95 -13.94
C VAL A 558 -12.10 11.65 -13.90
N GLN A 559 -11.10 10.99 -13.34
CA GLN A 559 -9.74 11.49 -13.37
C GLN A 559 -8.79 10.47 -13.98
N SER A 560 -7.70 10.97 -14.54
CA SER A 560 -6.62 10.16 -15.10
C SER A 560 -5.28 10.87 -14.93
N LEU A 561 -4.22 10.10 -15.14
CA LEU A 561 -2.86 10.65 -15.23
C LEU A 561 -2.75 11.54 -16.47
N LYS A 562 -2.28 12.78 -16.31
CA LYS A 562 -1.92 13.66 -17.43
C LYS A 562 -0.43 13.54 -17.74
N SER A 563 0.42 13.72 -16.74
CA SER A 563 1.87 13.60 -16.87
C SER A 563 2.52 13.35 -15.51
N VAL A 564 3.70 12.72 -15.54
CA VAL A 564 4.57 12.52 -14.38
C VAL A 564 5.99 12.26 -14.88
N ASN A 565 6.99 12.82 -14.20
CA ASN A 565 8.40 12.65 -14.53
C ASN A 565 8.99 11.51 -13.69
N LEU A 566 8.93 10.28 -14.20
CA LEU A 566 9.50 9.09 -13.57
C LEU A 566 10.79 8.69 -14.28
N PHE A 567 11.67 7.95 -13.60
CA PHE A 567 12.78 7.27 -14.26
C PHE A 567 12.26 6.03 -14.98
N THR A 568 12.04 6.12 -16.29
CA THR A 568 11.78 4.93 -17.11
C THR A 568 13.06 4.14 -17.29
N LYS A 569 13.11 2.95 -16.70
CA LYS A 569 14.05 1.90 -17.11
C LYS A 569 13.69 1.53 -18.55
N ALA A 570 14.59 1.76 -19.51
CA ALA A 570 14.40 1.23 -20.86
C ALA A 570 14.33 -0.30 -20.78
N GLN A 571 13.13 -0.87 -20.89
CA GLN A 571 12.95 -2.29 -21.12
C GLN A 571 13.30 -2.59 -22.57
N SER A 572 14.35 -3.36 -22.75
CA SER A 572 14.72 -3.98 -24.02
C SER A 572 13.75 -5.11 -24.37
N SER A 573 12.92 -4.93 -25.41
CA SER A 573 12.69 -5.89 -26.50
C SER A 573 11.64 -5.41 -27.51
N PRO A 574 11.72 -5.86 -28.78
CA PRO A 574 11.28 -5.08 -29.94
C PRO A 574 9.84 -5.39 -30.36
N SER A 575 9.05 -4.36 -30.59
CA SER A 575 8.03 -4.40 -31.64
C SER A 575 8.03 -3.07 -32.38
N ALA A 576 8.09 -3.19 -33.70
CA ALA A 576 8.41 -2.12 -34.62
C ALA A 576 7.29 -1.10 -34.76
N GLY A 577 7.67 0.18 -34.93
CA GLY A 577 6.84 1.15 -35.65
C GLY A 577 6.88 2.59 -35.15
N SER A 578 7.80 3.36 -35.74
CA SER A 578 7.65 4.79 -36.07
C SER A 578 8.32 5.86 -35.19
N ALA A 579 9.31 6.50 -35.82
CA ALA A 579 9.73 7.91 -35.77
C ALA A 579 10.36 8.50 -34.50
N GLY A 580 11.66 8.28 -34.36
CA GLY A 580 12.65 9.38 -34.34
C GLY A 580 12.62 10.38 -33.17
N ALA A 581 12.99 9.93 -31.96
CA ALA A 581 13.66 10.79 -30.99
C ALA A 581 15.06 10.23 -30.78
N THR A 582 16.09 10.95 -31.22
CA THR A 582 17.49 10.63 -30.97
C THR A 582 17.70 10.64 -29.45
N SER A 583 17.71 9.46 -28.83
CA SER A 583 17.96 9.35 -27.39
C SER A 583 19.36 9.86 -27.11
N ILE A 584 19.47 10.98 -26.40
CA ILE A 584 20.76 11.49 -25.94
C ILE A 584 21.22 10.54 -24.84
N SER A 585 22.07 9.58 -25.20
CA SER A 585 22.75 8.72 -24.24
C SER A 585 23.74 9.55 -23.43
N SER A 586 23.79 9.32 -22.13
CA SER A 586 24.81 9.92 -21.27
C SER A 586 25.47 8.83 -20.44
N VAL A 587 26.79 8.84 -20.38
CA VAL A 587 27.59 7.88 -19.63
C VAL A 587 28.50 8.62 -18.67
N TRP A 588 28.70 8.03 -17.49
CA TRP A 588 29.74 8.45 -16.57
C TRP A 588 31.05 7.79 -16.93
N VAL A 589 32.11 8.59 -16.90
CA VAL A 589 33.49 8.18 -17.18
C VAL A 589 34.41 8.70 -16.08
N ARG A 590 35.56 8.06 -15.88
CA ARG A 590 36.59 8.49 -14.94
C ARG A 590 37.98 8.12 -15.46
N GLU A 591 38.97 8.93 -15.15
CA GLU A 591 40.36 8.62 -15.48
C GLU A 591 40.90 7.48 -14.60
N LEU A 592 41.69 6.59 -15.19
CA LEU A 592 42.35 5.48 -14.51
C LEU A 592 43.88 5.65 -14.59
N ILE A 593 44.55 5.40 -13.46
CA ILE A 593 46.02 5.34 -13.38
C ILE A 593 46.42 3.92 -12.96
N ARG A 594 47.54 3.41 -13.48
CA ARG A 594 48.10 2.12 -13.01
C ARG A 594 48.60 2.27 -11.57
N LYS A 595 48.28 1.31 -10.69
CA LYS A 595 48.75 1.30 -9.30
C LYS A 595 50.28 1.35 -9.17
N ASP A 596 51.00 0.77 -10.13
CA ASP A 596 52.47 0.76 -10.16
C ASP A 596 53.10 2.09 -10.64
N ARG A 597 52.28 3.06 -11.09
CA ARG A 597 52.70 4.34 -11.67
C ARG A 597 53.70 4.24 -12.82
N THR A 598 53.84 3.06 -13.44
CA THR A 598 54.70 2.86 -14.60
C THR A 598 53.87 2.77 -15.87
N VAL A 599 54.23 3.52 -16.91
CA VAL A 599 53.56 3.46 -18.20
C VAL A 599 54.49 2.75 -19.16
N THR A 600 54.14 1.54 -19.58
CA THR A 600 54.90 0.78 -20.58
C THR A 600 53.98 0.24 -21.67
N ASP A 601 54.47 0.26 -22.91
CA ASP A 601 53.73 -0.07 -24.15
C ASP A 601 53.23 -1.51 -24.29
N LYS A 602 53.45 -2.39 -23.30
CA LYS A 602 53.06 -3.80 -23.38
C LYS A 602 52.12 -4.16 -22.23
N LEU A 603 50.82 -4.06 -22.50
CA LEU A 603 49.74 -4.51 -21.63
C LEU A 603 49.96 -5.97 -21.22
N ARG A 604 50.04 -6.23 -19.91
CA ARG A 604 49.97 -7.60 -19.37
C ARG A 604 48.52 -7.92 -18.97
N PRO A 605 48.08 -9.19 -18.97
CA PRO A 605 46.67 -9.55 -18.72
C PRO A 605 46.14 -9.30 -17.30
N GLU A 606 46.99 -8.89 -16.36
CA GLU A 606 46.66 -8.76 -14.92
C GLU A 606 46.95 -7.35 -14.39
N GLU A 607 46.51 -6.30 -15.09
CA GLU A 607 46.76 -4.91 -14.67
C GLU A 607 45.69 -4.39 -13.68
N GLU A 608 46.14 -3.99 -12.49
CA GLU A 608 45.31 -3.31 -11.50
C GLU A 608 45.34 -1.78 -11.72
N PHE A 609 44.21 -1.22 -12.14
CA PHE A 609 44.00 0.23 -12.23
C PHE A 609 43.39 0.78 -10.94
N GLU A 610 43.76 2.02 -10.59
CA GLU A 610 43.09 2.83 -9.58
C GLU A 610 42.42 4.06 -10.22
N PRO A 611 41.19 4.40 -9.81
CA PRO A 611 40.53 5.60 -10.29
C PRO A 611 41.22 6.85 -9.74
N THR A 612 41.47 7.83 -10.62
CA THR A 612 41.95 9.17 -10.23
C THR A 612 40.84 10.19 -10.49
N GLY A 613 40.77 11.21 -9.63
CA GLY A 613 39.76 12.27 -9.74
C GLY A 613 38.31 11.81 -9.55
N ASN A 614 37.38 12.73 -9.81
CA ASN A 614 35.94 12.46 -9.79
C ASN A 614 35.49 11.92 -11.15
N ALA A 615 34.42 11.13 -11.17
CA ALA A 615 33.80 10.80 -12.46
C ALA A 615 33.09 12.05 -13.02
N PHE A 616 32.99 12.14 -14.33
CA PHE A 616 32.22 13.17 -15.00
C PHE A 616 31.32 12.55 -16.07
N LYS A 617 30.36 13.34 -16.54
CA LYS A 617 29.26 12.85 -17.37
C LYS A 617 29.42 13.32 -18.80
N VAL A 618 29.67 12.39 -19.71
CA VAL A 618 29.76 12.64 -21.15
C VAL A 618 28.37 12.49 -21.78
N LYS A 619 27.95 13.48 -22.58
CA LYS A 619 26.64 13.50 -23.25
C LYS A 619 26.82 13.55 -24.76
N GLY A 620 25.97 12.86 -25.51
CA GLY A 620 25.95 12.93 -26.97
C GLY A 620 25.26 11.74 -27.62
N ALA A 621 25.26 11.72 -28.95
CA ALA A 621 24.96 10.52 -29.72
C ALA A 621 26.18 9.60 -29.66
N LEU A 622 26.27 8.78 -28.61
CA LEU A 622 27.40 7.89 -28.38
C LEU A 622 27.02 6.51 -28.92
N ALA A 623 27.35 6.24 -30.19
CA ALA A 623 26.99 4.97 -30.82
C ALA A 623 28.03 3.88 -30.52
N ASP A 624 29.30 4.27 -30.36
CA ASP A 624 30.41 3.35 -30.12
C ASP A 624 31.52 3.93 -29.22
N VAL A 625 32.57 3.14 -29.01
CA VAL A 625 33.74 3.51 -28.19
C VAL A 625 34.49 4.70 -28.79
N ASP A 626 34.51 4.88 -30.12
CA ASP A 626 35.22 5.99 -30.75
C ASP A 626 34.46 7.31 -30.56
N ASP A 627 33.13 7.28 -30.58
CA ASP A 627 32.29 8.41 -30.20
C ASP A 627 32.49 8.78 -28.72
N LEU A 628 32.58 7.77 -27.84
CA LEU A 628 32.90 8.00 -26.43
C LEU A 628 34.28 8.63 -26.23
N LYS A 629 35.32 8.15 -26.93
CA LYS A 629 36.67 8.75 -26.88
C LYS A 629 36.67 10.21 -27.34
N LYS A 630 35.96 10.52 -28.43
CA LYS A 630 35.82 11.91 -28.93
C LYS A 630 35.13 12.79 -27.90
N ALA A 631 34.09 12.28 -27.26
CA ALA A 631 33.30 13.03 -26.29
C ALA A 631 34.04 13.20 -24.94
N ILE A 632 34.82 12.21 -24.50
CA ILE A 632 35.77 12.34 -23.36
C ILE A 632 36.78 13.44 -23.64
N LYS A 633 37.43 13.41 -24.81
CA LYS A 633 38.40 14.43 -25.20
C LYS A 633 37.80 15.83 -25.19
N ALA A 634 36.56 15.96 -25.66
CA ALA A 634 35.87 17.26 -25.73
C ALA A 634 35.51 17.79 -24.33
N GLU A 635 35.06 16.93 -23.42
CA GLU A 635 34.60 17.32 -22.08
C GLU A 635 35.77 17.67 -21.13
N GLU A 636 36.88 16.93 -21.19
CA GLU A 636 38.08 17.15 -20.35
C GLU A 636 39.20 17.96 -21.04
N GLU A 637 38.94 18.49 -22.24
CA GLU A 637 39.89 19.29 -23.03
C GLU A 637 41.29 18.66 -23.21
N LEU A 638 41.34 17.33 -23.43
CA LEU A 638 42.61 16.59 -23.51
C LEU A 638 43.44 16.98 -24.75
N SER A 639 44.74 17.23 -24.57
CA SER A 639 45.68 17.61 -25.65
C SER A 639 46.06 16.46 -26.60
N ILE A 640 45.74 15.21 -26.25
CA ILE A 640 46.05 14.02 -27.04
C ILE A 640 45.00 13.71 -28.13
N ALA A 641 45.35 12.90 -29.12
CA ALA A 641 44.38 12.42 -30.11
C ALA A 641 43.37 11.43 -29.46
N ALA A 642 42.08 11.55 -29.78
CA ALA A 642 41.05 10.68 -29.20
C ALA A 642 41.31 9.18 -29.46
N SER A 643 41.93 8.84 -30.60
CA SER A 643 42.34 7.47 -30.95
C SER A 643 43.37 6.86 -30.00
N LYS A 644 44.12 7.69 -29.26
CA LYS A 644 45.12 7.25 -28.28
C LYS A 644 44.53 6.97 -26.90
N ILE A 645 43.26 7.36 -26.65
CA ILE A 645 42.55 7.05 -25.40
C ILE A 645 42.19 5.57 -25.40
N SER A 646 42.48 4.86 -24.29
CA SER A 646 41.98 3.50 -24.06
C SER A 646 40.80 3.53 -23.10
N VAL A 647 39.70 2.86 -23.43
CA VAL A 647 38.47 2.82 -22.61
C VAL A 647 38.31 1.44 -21.98
N TYR A 648 37.91 1.42 -20.72
CA TYR A 648 37.71 0.22 -19.90
C TYR A 648 36.30 0.23 -19.29
N SER A 649 35.71 -0.94 -19.08
CA SER A 649 34.47 -1.12 -18.32
C SER A 649 34.72 -1.98 -17.08
N LEU A 650 34.02 -1.66 -15.98
CA LEU A 650 34.08 -2.47 -14.77
C LEU A 650 33.16 -3.70 -14.92
N LYS A 651 33.74 -4.90 -14.86
CA LYS A 651 33.06 -6.21 -14.90
C LYS A 651 33.63 -7.09 -13.79
N ASP A 652 32.77 -7.63 -12.92
CA ASP A 652 33.16 -8.51 -11.81
C ASP A 652 34.31 -7.96 -10.95
N LYS A 653 34.28 -6.64 -10.68
CA LYS A 653 35.31 -5.87 -9.93
C LYS A 653 36.68 -5.76 -10.61
N ALA A 654 36.78 -6.11 -11.90
CA ALA A 654 37.98 -5.92 -12.72
C ALA A 654 37.71 -4.97 -13.89
N TRP A 655 38.71 -4.18 -14.27
CA TRP A 655 38.64 -3.30 -15.43
C TRP A 655 38.99 -4.08 -16.70
N VAL A 656 38.06 -4.13 -17.65
CA VAL A 656 38.22 -4.85 -18.92
C VAL A 656 38.27 -3.84 -20.06
N LYS A 657 39.32 -3.92 -20.90
CA LYS A 657 39.49 -3.02 -22.05
C LYS A 657 38.39 -3.25 -23.09
N GLU A 658 37.76 -2.18 -23.55
CA GLU A 658 36.73 -2.22 -24.59
C GLU A 658 37.37 -1.90 -25.95
N GLU A 659 37.67 -2.93 -26.76
CA GLU A 659 38.26 -2.76 -28.10
C GLU A 659 37.20 -2.56 -29.20
N LYS A 660 36.05 -3.23 -29.07
CA LYS A 660 34.86 -3.10 -29.93
C LYS A 660 33.63 -3.38 -29.06
N MET A 661 32.58 -2.59 -29.23
CA MET A 661 31.37 -2.66 -28.39
C MET A 661 30.73 -4.07 -28.42
N SER A 662 30.54 -4.68 -27.26
CA SER A 662 29.57 -5.76 -27.07
C SER A 662 28.40 -5.21 -26.25
N ALA A 663 27.25 -5.03 -26.92
CA ALA A 663 26.04 -4.32 -26.45
C ALA A 663 26.19 -2.78 -26.37
N SER A 664 25.12 -2.06 -26.72
CA SER A 664 24.99 -0.60 -26.68
C SER A 664 25.52 0.02 -25.39
N LEU A 665 26.11 1.24 -25.44
CA LEU A 665 26.62 1.95 -24.27
C LEU A 665 25.53 1.98 -23.18
N ARG A 666 25.73 1.18 -22.14
CA ARG A 666 24.79 1.12 -21.02
C ARG A 666 24.84 2.46 -20.28
N GLY A 667 23.70 2.93 -19.80
CA GLY A 667 23.69 4.01 -18.83
C GLY A 667 24.50 3.57 -17.61
N THR A 668 25.63 4.21 -17.35
CA THR A 668 26.44 3.98 -16.15
C THR A 668 26.02 4.94 -15.04
N THR A 669 26.31 4.58 -13.80
CA THR A 669 26.25 5.49 -12.65
C THR A 669 27.66 6.00 -12.35
N GLU A 670 27.80 6.97 -11.44
CA GLU A 670 29.12 7.41 -10.96
C GLU A 670 29.92 6.26 -10.31
N ALA A 671 29.25 5.31 -9.66
CA ALA A 671 29.87 4.13 -9.03
C ALA A 671 30.32 3.07 -10.05
N ASP A 672 29.60 2.94 -11.18
CA ASP A 672 29.84 1.92 -12.21
C ASP A 672 30.24 2.56 -13.56
N CYS A 673 31.06 3.62 -13.49
CA CYS A 673 31.48 4.41 -14.64
C CYS A 673 32.43 3.64 -15.59
N TYR A 674 32.60 4.14 -16.81
CA TYR A 674 33.69 3.70 -17.68
C TYR A 674 35.01 4.32 -17.22
N GLY A 675 36.10 3.59 -17.37
CA GLY A 675 37.45 4.08 -17.13
C GLY A 675 38.11 4.53 -18.43
N PHE A 676 38.94 5.57 -18.41
CA PHE A 676 39.82 5.88 -19.54
C PHE A 676 41.27 6.10 -19.10
N VAL A 677 42.20 5.76 -19.98
CA VAL A 677 43.65 5.94 -19.77
C VAL A 677 44.23 6.75 -20.92
N VAL A 678 45.08 7.72 -20.57
CA VAL A 678 45.85 8.57 -21.49
C VAL A 678 47.31 8.09 -21.51
N PRO A 679 47.93 7.80 -22.68
CA PRO A 679 49.35 7.47 -22.77
C PRO A 679 50.24 8.70 -22.47
N PRO A 680 51.52 8.51 -22.08
CA PRO A 680 52.42 9.60 -21.70
C PRO A 680 52.73 10.52 -22.88
N ALA A 681 53.09 11.77 -22.56
CA ALA A 681 53.41 12.79 -23.57
C ALA A 681 54.63 12.45 -24.44
N ASP A 682 55.49 11.52 -24.02
CA ASP A 682 56.71 11.10 -24.75
C ASP A 682 56.44 10.07 -25.87
N ASP A 683 55.22 9.53 -25.98
CA ASP A 683 54.79 8.59 -27.03
C ASP A 683 53.81 9.24 -28.05
N VAL A 684 53.95 10.57 -28.28
CA VAL A 684 53.08 11.32 -29.21
C VAL A 684 53.54 11.29 -30.66
#